data_AF-A0A7W7VG65-F1
#
_entry.id   AF-A0A7W7VG65-F1
#
_cell.length_a   1.000
_cell.length_b   1.000
_cell.length_c   1.000
_cell.angle_alpha   90.00
_cell.angle_beta   90.00
_cell.angle_gamma   90.00
#
_symmetry.space_group_name_H-M   'P 1'
#
loop_
_entity.id
_entity.type
_entity.pdbx_description
1 polymer ?
#
loop_
_entity_poly.entity_id
_entity_poly.type
_entity_poly.pdbx_seq_one_letter_code
_entity_poly.pdbx_strand_id
1 'polypeptide(L)'
;MPGKSLGGGSGAVAASTHAACARFRGTDPLVVGRTRRQLALELGFPDDSGYIPAARWTRAMTFEHLVRDAQFAGEVATTTVGRVGLERPTKVVTVNAHVHADETAGLLAAAHDRAVAEGAATLVHGLAVPFAGFEDGAATEVKPDFAVVAAGAAGESWLIVGDAKDYERVRSRIDDARLLKGFLQVALGAESAAEWSRLPRGMAVHSHGVLAVPRNSFLQPEALVEALHDHRAEVRMRVAERRREAAESRYLPGTDVAPFVAHLRATYDPATCTTCPLFSYCRYEVRTSPDPADLLVEIGVPPELRAQVACLVTGGEAAARAPASVVAQVRATLDGVGRRTGQLRVDGAGRPGTVDVVLAKADAAALGVHGIALRRHTDAGPGDWSVTVFDEPQSVETRRRVMRLLGHEITAAMAENARHGAYAVHVVVPDAVTADVLASIADNLAGVELSRLRWERDRAVGREPLTFGGEPARVPAALHTAERTAVSFLLEDDRARALSLRSPVLDLRAVLAQHVVAGGPASSSLRLDYLVAWAETLTRGPVKPRELEDDVERSQHTPGARLTGRRSDAVHRALTGGRGGEPNPQRYTALVTEELAYKCDVLDRALAALRAVRDSALRDVHHAIEADAQAVWRRRLDLHASDLVRFGRTYRHWRNSLVPVIESDGRCRHQLAALGNPQAAADMAADAGVREVVPATVVSTAPLVLDVESRRIGAGVRIVLLHVNGEACVERPGTAMTPLKGSVKFAGMAIGPLAAVGEEPRRFAWTPDTTPDVAPGDRLVVADFSWYCDLKGNKALSVARPAADDTSAPKQDCGPYSYDDSPDEHQYCCRPHENAEADWADRLAERRDNGELNPQAWPPVFDEDAFEVTPAGALVAELVAVAHTEAPDDLTLDDLE
;
A
#
# COMPACT_ATOMS: atom_id res chain seq x y z
N MET A 1 44.11 -18.58 -1.46
CA MET A 1 42.84 -18.84 -0.75
C MET A 1 41.72 -18.72 -1.76
N PRO A 2 40.81 -19.69 -1.90
CA PRO A 2 39.59 -19.47 -2.66
C PRO A 2 38.82 -18.31 -2.00
N GLY A 3 38.40 -17.31 -2.79
CA GLY A 3 37.66 -16.15 -2.27
C GLY A 3 36.37 -16.60 -1.58
N LYS A 4 35.96 -15.91 -0.52
CA LYS A 4 34.64 -16.11 0.12
C LYS A 4 33.56 -16.05 -0.97
N SER A 5 32.61 -16.98 -0.98
CA SER A 5 31.51 -16.92 -1.95
C SER A 5 30.72 -15.62 -1.74
N LEU A 6 30.35 -14.98 -2.85
CA LEU A 6 29.56 -13.75 -2.87
C LEU A 6 28.08 -14.09 -2.66
N GLY A 7 27.64 -14.14 -1.41
CA GLY A 7 26.24 -14.20 -1.02
C GLY A 7 26.00 -15.19 0.12
N GLY A 8 25.39 -14.69 1.19
CA GLY A 8 25.01 -15.45 2.39
C GLY A 8 24.40 -14.53 3.45
N GLY A 9 24.94 -13.33 3.61
CA GLY A 9 24.50 -12.36 4.61
C GLY A 9 23.32 -11.46 4.25
N SER A 10 22.75 -11.54 3.05
CA SER A 10 21.61 -10.69 2.68
C SER A 10 20.31 -11.22 3.28
N GLY A 11 19.39 -10.31 3.62
CA GLY A 11 18.09 -10.60 4.22
C GLY A 11 17.17 -11.53 3.43
N ALA A 12 17.57 -11.92 2.22
CA ALA A 12 16.91 -12.92 1.37
C ALA A 12 16.82 -14.32 2.00
N VAL A 13 17.46 -14.57 3.14
CA VAL A 13 17.45 -15.88 3.84
C VAL A 13 16.09 -16.23 4.41
N ALA A 14 15.39 -15.28 5.03
CA ALA A 14 14.10 -15.53 5.68
C ALA A 14 12.95 -14.70 5.12
N ALA A 15 13.23 -13.54 4.52
CA ALA A 15 12.18 -12.60 4.11
C ALA A 15 11.85 -12.62 2.61
N SER A 16 12.56 -13.41 1.79
CA SER A 16 12.26 -13.45 0.35
C SER A 16 10.97 -14.20 0.08
N THR A 17 10.05 -13.57 -0.68
CA THR A 17 8.85 -14.19 -1.26
C THR A 17 9.20 -15.45 -2.09
N HIS A 18 10.44 -15.54 -2.58
CA HIS A 18 10.94 -16.66 -3.36
C HIS A 18 11.57 -17.79 -2.55
N ALA A 19 11.61 -17.69 -1.23
CA ALA A 19 12.16 -18.75 -0.38
C ALA A 19 11.49 -20.12 -0.61
N ALA A 20 10.24 -20.16 -1.08
CA ALA A 20 9.55 -21.41 -1.43
C ALA A 20 9.94 -21.99 -2.81
N CYS A 21 10.51 -21.19 -3.71
CA CYS A 21 10.85 -21.60 -5.08
C CYS A 21 12.12 -22.47 -5.08
N ALA A 22 12.01 -23.70 -5.62
CA ALA A 22 13.14 -24.63 -5.67
C ALA A 22 14.32 -24.10 -6.51
N ARG A 23 14.05 -23.40 -7.62
CA ARG A 23 15.10 -22.76 -8.40
C ARG A 23 15.79 -21.64 -7.62
N PHE A 24 15.04 -20.75 -6.98
CA PHE A 24 15.62 -19.65 -6.20
C PHE A 24 16.52 -20.16 -5.07
N ARG A 25 16.09 -21.23 -4.40
CA ARG A 25 16.84 -21.95 -3.37
C ARG A 25 18.07 -22.68 -3.93
N GLY A 26 17.90 -23.48 -4.98
CA GLY A 26 18.99 -24.25 -5.60
C GLY A 26 20.04 -23.39 -6.31
N THR A 27 19.71 -22.14 -6.65
CA THR A 27 20.67 -21.15 -7.18
C THR A 27 21.11 -20.14 -6.12
N ASP A 28 20.99 -20.47 -4.84
CA ASP A 28 21.54 -19.62 -3.79
C ASP A 28 23.05 -19.44 -3.97
N PRO A 29 23.63 -18.26 -3.72
CA PRO A 29 25.06 -18.07 -3.88
C PRO A 29 25.93 -19.01 -3.04
N LEU A 30 25.43 -19.53 -1.91
CA LEU A 30 26.10 -20.58 -1.13
C LEU A 30 26.21 -21.91 -1.90
N VAL A 31 25.32 -22.13 -2.87
CA VAL A 31 25.27 -23.33 -3.72
C VAL A 31 26.09 -23.15 -5.00
N VAL A 32 25.94 -22.02 -5.69
CA VAL A 32 26.54 -21.79 -7.03
C VAL A 32 27.83 -20.97 -7.02
N GLY A 33 28.18 -20.38 -5.87
CA GLY A 33 29.40 -19.59 -5.66
C GLY A 33 29.43 -18.22 -6.34
N ARG A 34 28.29 -17.72 -6.83
CA ARG A 34 28.15 -16.43 -7.54
C ARG A 34 26.80 -15.78 -7.23
N THR A 35 26.69 -14.46 -7.44
CA THR A 35 25.44 -13.74 -7.21
C THR A 35 24.36 -14.16 -8.23
N ARG A 36 23.08 -14.03 -7.86
CA ARG A 36 21.97 -14.36 -8.78
C ARG A 36 21.94 -13.46 -10.02
N ARG A 37 22.39 -12.20 -9.92
CA ARG A 37 22.55 -11.31 -11.09
C ARG A 37 23.64 -11.76 -12.04
N GLN A 38 24.80 -12.14 -11.51
CA GLN A 38 25.86 -12.72 -12.34
C GLN A 38 25.38 -14.00 -13.01
N LEU A 39 24.64 -14.85 -12.28
CA LEU A 39 24.03 -16.04 -12.84
C LEU A 39 23.05 -15.70 -13.98
N ALA A 40 22.19 -14.71 -13.79
CA ALA A 40 21.24 -14.25 -14.82
C ALA A 40 21.97 -13.76 -16.08
N LEU A 41 23.06 -12.99 -15.92
CA LEU A 41 23.93 -12.56 -17.01
C LEU A 41 24.59 -13.75 -17.75
N GLU A 42 25.13 -14.72 -17.01
CA GLU A 42 25.74 -15.93 -17.59
C GLU A 42 24.73 -16.81 -18.36
N LEU A 43 23.46 -16.80 -17.94
CA LEU A 43 22.35 -17.44 -18.65
C LEU A 43 21.88 -16.65 -19.88
N GLY A 44 22.40 -15.44 -20.11
CA GLY A 44 22.03 -14.55 -21.21
C GLY A 44 20.81 -13.66 -20.95
N PHE A 45 20.35 -13.54 -19.70
CA PHE A 45 19.19 -12.76 -19.29
C PHE A 45 19.56 -11.80 -18.15
N PRO A 46 20.33 -10.74 -18.40
CA PRO A 46 20.72 -9.79 -17.35
C PRO A 46 19.51 -9.16 -16.67
N ASP A 47 19.60 -8.98 -15.35
CA ASP A 47 18.60 -8.23 -14.58
C ASP A 47 18.87 -6.72 -14.72
N ASP A 48 18.12 -6.08 -15.60
CA ASP A 48 18.16 -4.63 -15.81
C ASP A 48 17.11 -3.87 -14.96
N SER A 49 16.36 -4.59 -14.12
CA SER A 49 15.13 -4.09 -13.49
C SER A 49 15.26 -3.89 -11.97
N GLY A 50 16.03 -4.73 -11.28
CA GLY A 50 16.11 -4.73 -9.81
C GLY A 50 17.09 -3.73 -9.20
N TYR A 51 17.72 -2.86 -9.99
CA TYR A 51 18.79 -1.96 -9.48
C TYR A 51 18.21 -0.82 -8.63
N ILE A 52 19.02 -0.30 -7.71
CA ILE A 52 18.63 0.80 -6.84
C ILE A 52 18.84 2.14 -7.58
N PRO A 53 17.79 2.97 -7.78
CA PRO A 53 17.97 4.30 -8.36
C PRO A 53 18.90 5.18 -7.52
N ALA A 54 19.70 6.03 -8.17
CA ALA A 54 20.72 6.87 -7.52
C ALA A 54 20.14 7.80 -6.44
N ALA A 55 18.93 8.32 -6.68
CA ALA A 55 18.21 9.14 -5.71
C ALA A 55 17.82 8.35 -4.45
N ARG A 56 17.39 7.07 -4.61
CA ARG A 56 17.08 6.17 -3.48
C ARG A 56 18.33 5.79 -2.71
N TRP A 57 19.41 5.49 -3.41
CA TRP A 57 20.69 5.16 -2.80
C TRP A 57 21.23 6.34 -1.97
N THR A 58 21.22 7.55 -2.52
CA THR A 58 21.64 8.76 -1.80
C THR A 58 20.82 8.97 -0.53
N ARG A 59 19.50 8.75 -0.60
CA ARG A 59 18.59 8.84 0.55
C ARG A 59 18.90 7.78 1.61
N ALA A 60 19.10 6.53 1.22
CA ALA A 60 19.46 5.44 2.13
C ALA A 60 20.80 5.70 2.84
N MET A 61 21.82 6.13 2.09
CA MET A 61 23.12 6.49 2.66
C MET A 61 23.03 7.68 3.61
N THR A 62 22.16 8.66 3.30
CA THR A 62 21.90 9.79 4.21
C THR A 62 21.29 9.31 5.52
N PHE A 63 20.31 8.40 5.47
CA PHE A 63 19.71 7.82 6.65
C PHE A 63 20.70 7.01 7.49
N GLU A 64 21.52 6.17 6.84
CA GLU A 64 22.55 5.38 7.52
C GLU A 64 23.59 6.26 8.22
N HIS A 65 23.99 7.39 7.62
CA HIS A 65 24.85 8.37 8.27
C HIS A 65 24.18 9.03 9.48
N LEU A 66 22.88 9.35 9.39
CA LEU A 66 22.14 9.91 10.53
C LEU A 66 22.08 8.94 11.70
N VAL A 67 21.88 7.63 11.46
CA VAL A 67 21.89 6.61 12.52
C VAL A 67 23.25 6.51 13.22
N ARG A 68 24.34 6.83 12.52
CA ARG A 68 25.72 6.79 13.05
C ARG A 68 26.12 8.06 13.79
N ASP A 69 25.40 9.16 13.62
CA ASP A 69 25.72 10.41 14.29
C ASP A 69 25.64 10.24 15.82
N ALA A 70 26.59 10.85 16.54
CA ALA A 70 26.74 10.65 17.97
C ALA A 70 25.48 11.03 18.77
N GLN A 71 24.72 12.02 18.31
CA GLN A 71 23.47 12.43 18.94
C GLN A 71 22.42 11.31 18.82
N PHE A 72 22.16 10.83 17.60
CA PHE A 72 21.14 9.82 17.36
C PHE A 72 21.53 8.43 17.87
N ALA A 73 22.81 8.06 17.80
CA ALA A 73 23.30 6.80 18.35
C ALA A 73 23.07 6.71 19.88
N GLY A 74 23.17 7.85 20.59
CA GLY A 74 22.82 7.96 22.01
C GLY A 74 21.34 7.68 22.29
N GLU A 75 20.45 8.28 21.50
CA GLU A 75 18.99 8.09 21.59
C GLU A 75 18.58 6.64 21.26
N VAL A 76 19.14 6.07 20.18
CA VAL A 76 18.89 4.68 19.79
C VAL A 76 19.33 3.72 20.90
N ALA A 77 20.54 3.88 21.44
CA ALA A 77 21.05 3.03 22.51
C ALA A 77 20.21 3.14 23.79
N THR A 78 19.91 4.36 24.24
CA THR A 78 19.14 4.57 25.49
C THR A 78 17.69 4.10 25.37
N THR A 79 17.03 4.38 24.23
CA THR A 79 15.68 3.89 23.94
C THR A 79 15.66 2.36 23.93
N THR A 80 16.64 1.74 23.27
CA THR A 80 16.77 0.28 23.22
C THR A 80 16.86 -0.32 24.61
N VAL A 81 17.84 0.14 25.41
CA VAL A 81 18.10 -0.39 26.77
C VAL A 81 16.90 -0.18 27.69
N GLY A 82 16.25 0.99 27.63
CA GLY A 82 15.06 1.28 28.43
C GLY A 82 13.85 0.42 28.04
N ARG A 83 13.63 0.20 26.74
CA ARG A 83 12.49 -0.59 26.23
C ARG A 83 12.58 -2.06 26.57
N VAL A 84 13.79 -2.61 26.69
CA VAL A 84 13.99 -3.99 27.13
C VAL A 84 13.99 -4.15 28.66
N GLY A 85 13.76 -3.06 29.41
CA GLY A 85 13.62 -3.08 30.86
C GLY A 85 14.95 -3.18 31.63
N LEU A 86 16.07 -2.81 31.01
CA LEU A 86 17.38 -2.78 31.65
C LEU A 86 17.58 -1.47 32.44
N GLU A 87 18.57 -1.48 33.34
CA GLU A 87 18.94 -0.29 34.09
C GLU A 87 19.51 0.82 33.19
N ARG A 88 19.38 2.07 33.65
CA ARG A 88 19.89 3.22 32.92
C ARG A 88 21.42 3.13 32.81
N PRO A 89 21.99 3.22 31.59
CA PRO A 89 23.43 3.19 31.44
C PRO A 89 24.06 4.47 32.00
N THR A 90 25.25 4.35 32.57
CA THR A 90 26.01 5.49 33.13
C THR A 90 26.50 6.45 32.04
N LYS A 91 26.75 5.93 30.83
CA LYS A 91 27.09 6.65 29.61
C LYS A 91 26.84 5.78 28.37
N VAL A 92 26.76 6.40 27.20
CA VAL A 92 26.76 5.72 25.90
C VAL A 92 28.10 5.94 25.20
N VAL A 93 28.67 4.88 24.63
CA VAL A 93 29.89 4.93 23.80
C VAL A 93 29.57 4.39 22.41
N THR A 94 30.06 5.05 21.36
CA THR A 94 29.92 4.60 19.97
C THR A 94 31.25 4.11 19.43
N VAL A 95 31.25 2.98 18.70
CA VAL A 95 32.46 2.39 18.08
C VAL A 95 32.13 1.77 16.72
N ASN A 96 33.10 1.76 15.79
CA ASN A 96 32.96 1.20 14.44
C ASN A 96 33.74 -0.10 14.31
N ALA A 97 33.11 -1.18 13.84
CA ALA A 97 33.77 -2.44 13.54
C ALA A 97 34.21 -2.59 12.07
N HIS A 98 33.98 -1.56 11.26
CA HIS A 98 34.45 -1.46 9.87
C HIS A 98 34.10 -2.65 8.97
N VAL A 99 33.00 -3.34 9.29
CA VAL A 99 32.50 -4.54 8.59
C VAL A 99 33.58 -5.62 8.54
N HIS A 100 34.28 -5.82 9.65
CA HIS A 100 35.34 -6.81 9.79
C HIS A 100 35.12 -7.71 11.01
N ALA A 101 35.12 -9.04 10.80
CA ALA A 101 34.78 -9.99 11.85
C ALA A 101 35.76 -9.98 13.03
N ASP A 102 37.07 -9.85 12.78
CA ASP A 102 38.06 -9.79 13.86
C ASP A 102 37.91 -8.54 14.74
N GLU A 103 37.61 -7.41 14.09
CA GLU A 103 37.44 -6.13 14.77
C GLU A 103 36.13 -6.12 15.54
N THR A 104 35.07 -6.67 14.96
CA THR A 104 33.78 -6.90 15.62
C THR A 104 33.98 -7.70 16.93
N ALA A 105 34.71 -8.82 16.89
CA ALA A 105 34.96 -9.62 18.10
C ALA A 105 35.75 -8.85 19.17
N GLY A 106 36.79 -8.10 18.77
CA GLY A 106 37.58 -7.28 19.69
C GLY A 106 36.76 -6.17 20.35
N LEU A 107 35.90 -5.50 19.58
CA LEU A 107 35.03 -4.45 20.08
C LEU A 107 33.90 -4.98 20.97
N LEU A 108 33.35 -6.16 20.67
CA LEU A 108 32.37 -6.81 21.54
C LEU A 108 32.98 -7.18 22.90
N ALA A 109 34.23 -7.66 22.95
CA ALA A 109 34.93 -7.92 24.21
C ALA A 109 35.13 -6.64 25.02
N ALA A 110 35.62 -5.57 24.39
CA ALA A 110 35.78 -4.28 25.06
C ALA A 110 34.44 -3.67 25.53
N ALA A 111 33.37 -3.88 24.76
CA ALA A 111 32.02 -3.45 25.11
C ALA A 111 31.45 -4.24 26.30
N HIS A 112 31.69 -5.55 26.37
CA HIS A 112 31.35 -6.40 27.51
C HIS A 112 32.02 -5.89 28.80
N ASP A 113 33.34 -5.74 28.77
CA ASP A 113 34.11 -5.29 29.93
C ASP A 113 33.60 -3.95 30.45
N ARG A 114 33.31 -3.01 29.54
CA ARG A 114 32.75 -1.69 29.87
C ARG A 114 31.35 -1.77 30.44
N ALA A 115 30.49 -2.62 29.88
CA ALA A 115 29.13 -2.80 30.38
C ALA A 115 29.12 -3.35 31.80
N VAL A 116 29.96 -4.36 32.09
CA VAL A 116 30.05 -5.00 33.40
C VAL A 116 30.76 -4.10 34.43
N ALA A 117 31.89 -3.47 34.06
CA ALA A 117 32.69 -2.70 35.00
C ALA A 117 32.14 -1.30 35.28
N GLU A 118 31.54 -0.65 34.28
CA GLU A 118 31.15 0.75 34.35
C GLU A 118 29.63 0.97 34.26
N GLY A 119 28.84 -0.06 33.95
CA GLY A 119 27.41 0.08 33.67
C GLY A 119 27.13 0.91 32.40
N ALA A 120 28.09 1.00 31.47
CA ALA A 120 27.92 1.76 30.24
C ALA A 120 27.20 0.94 29.16
N ALA A 121 26.50 1.63 28.25
CA ALA A 121 26.04 1.03 27.00
C ALA A 121 27.03 1.35 25.88
N THR A 122 27.30 0.38 25.00
CA THR A 122 28.11 0.58 23.81
C THR A 122 27.30 0.27 22.55
N LEU A 123 27.16 1.25 21.66
CA LEU A 123 26.63 1.03 20.31
C LEU A 123 27.80 0.75 19.36
N VAL A 124 27.85 -0.48 18.86
CA VAL A 124 28.81 -0.92 17.85
C VAL A 124 28.13 -0.79 16.49
N HIS A 125 28.75 -0.15 15.51
CA HIS A 125 28.22 -0.04 14.15
C HIS A 125 29.12 -0.73 13.13
N GLY A 126 28.55 -1.12 11.98
CA GLY A 126 29.26 -1.80 10.90
C GLY A 126 29.77 -3.17 11.32
N LEU A 127 28.92 -4.01 11.93
CA LEU A 127 29.34 -5.34 12.39
C LEU A 127 29.52 -6.28 11.20
N ALA A 128 30.36 -7.28 11.40
CA ALA A 128 30.40 -8.47 10.57
C ALA A 128 30.45 -9.70 11.46
N VAL A 129 29.45 -10.57 11.32
CA VAL A 129 29.37 -11.84 12.06
C VAL A 129 29.32 -13.01 11.08
N PRO A 130 29.99 -14.13 11.36
CA PRO A 130 29.91 -15.29 10.48
C PRO A 130 28.47 -15.77 10.35
N PHE A 131 28.07 -16.18 9.14
CA PHE A 131 26.73 -16.73 8.94
C PHE A 131 26.53 -17.98 9.81
N ALA A 132 25.38 -18.06 10.48
CA ALA A 132 25.07 -19.15 11.41
C ALA A 132 25.45 -20.53 10.83
N GLY A 133 26.37 -21.22 11.51
CA GLY A 133 26.91 -22.56 11.21
C GLY A 133 27.81 -22.68 9.99
N PHE A 134 28.32 -21.56 9.49
CA PHE A 134 29.36 -21.50 8.46
C PHE A 134 30.57 -20.67 8.92
N GLU A 135 30.88 -20.69 10.23
CA GLU A 135 32.02 -19.94 10.79
C GLU A 135 33.35 -20.25 10.10
N ASP A 136 33.62 -21.53 9.82
CA ASP A 136 34.79 -22.00 9.06
C ASP A 136 34.51 -22.21 7.56
N GLY A 137 33.32 -21.82 7.09
CA GLY A 137 32.85 -22.04 5.73
C GLY A 137 33.13 -20.87 4.78
N ALA A 138 32.94 -21.09 3.48
CA ALA A 138 33.09 -20.06 2.45
C ALA A 138 31.83 -19.15 2.32
N ALA A 139 31.10 -18.88 3.40
CA ALA A 139 29.90 -18.04 3.38
C ALA A 139 30.24 -16.55 3.57
N THR A 140 29.45 -15.65 2.97
CA THR A 140 29.54 -14.22 3.30
C THR A 140 29.06 -13.98 4.73
N GLU A 141 29.76 -13.11 5.45
CA GLU A 141 29.34 -12.64 6.78
C GLU A 141 27.97 -11.96 6.72
N VAL A 142 27.17 -12.14 7.77
CA VAL A 142 25.98 -11.33 8.04
C VAL A 142 26.47 -9.99 8.59
N LYS A 143 25.87 -8.90 8.10
CA LYS A 143 26.31 -7.53 8.39
C LYS A 143 25.19 -6.73 9.05
N PRO A 144 24.89 -6.94 10.34
CA PRO A 144 23.97 -6.06 11.05
C PRO A 144 24.53 -4.62 11.04
N ASP A 145 23.69 -3.64 10.77
CA ASP A 145 24.14 -2.25 10.73
C ASP A 145 24.69 -1.76 12.08
N PHE A 146 24.09 -2.23 13.18
CA PHE A 146 24.54 -1.92 14.53
C PHE A 146 24.15 -2.97 15.58
N ALA A 147 24.71 -2.86 16.78
CA ALA A 147 24.28 -3.59 17.96
C ALA A 147 24.51 -2.76 19.23
N VAL A 148 23.64 -2.94 20.22
CA VAL A 148 23.75 -2.29 21.53
C VAL A 148 24.18 -3.34 22.56
N VAL A 149 25.33 -3.12 23.19
CA VAL A 149 25.83 -3.91 24.31
C VAL A 149 25.52 -3.17 25.60
N ALA A 150 24.85 -3.83 26.53
CA ALA A 150 24.44 -3.24 27.82
C ALA A 150 24.60 -4.24 28.98
N ALA A 151 24.67 -3.73 30.20
CA ALA A 151 24.76 -4.56 31.40
C ALA A 151 23.51 -5.44 31.58
N GLY A 152 23.73 -6.70 31.94
CA GLY A 152 22.68 -7.67 32.29
C GLY A 152 22.66 -7.93 33.80
N ALA A 153 22.52 -9.21 34.17
CA ALA A 153 22.72 -9.63 35.56
C ALA A 153 24.20 -9.43 35.98
N ALA A 154 24.51 -9.61 37.27
CA ALA A 154 25.84 -9.36 37.80
C ALA A 154 26.93 -10.17 37.06
N GLY A 155 27.86 -9.48 36.40
CA GLY A 155 28.94 -10.09 35.62
C GLY A 155 28.56 -10.48 34.18
N GLU A 156 27.34 -10.17 33.75
CA GLU A 156 26.82 -10.52 32.42
C GLU A 156 26.48 -9.27 31.60
N SER A 157 26.46 -9.41 30.28
CA SER A 157 26.03 -8.36 29.37
C SER A 157 25.10 -8.89 28.28
N TRP A 158 24.19 -8.07 27.82
CA TRP A 158 23.32 -8.36 26.68
C TRP A 158 23.87 -7.76 25.39
N LEU A 159 23.82 -8.53 24.31
CA LEU A 159 23.97 -8.07 22.93
C LEU A 159 22.59 -7.95 22.30
N ILE A 160 22.17 -6.72 22.00
CA ILE A 160 20.90 -6.43 21.33
C ILE A 160 21.24 -6.05 19.89
N VAL A 161 20.97 -6.96 18.95
CA VAL A 161 21.27 -6.74 17.52
C VAL A 161 20.25 -5.78 16.91
N GLY A 162 20.71 -4.92 16.00
CA GLY A 162 19.84 -4.04 15.25
C GLY A 162 20.24 -3.81 13.81
N ASP A 163 19.33 -3.21 13.06
CA ASP A 163 19.50 -2.89 11.65
C ASP A 163 18.86 -1.55 11.30
N ALA A 164 19.36 -0.84 10.29
CA ALA A 164 18.84 0.44 9.84
C ALA A 164 18.14 0.31 8.49
N LYS A 165 16.91 0.83 8.40
CA LYS A 165 16.09 0.72 7.19
C LYS A 165 15.41 2.03 6.82
N ASP A 166 15.68 2.54 5.62
CA ASP A 166 15.06 3.75 5.04
C ASP A 166 13.64 3.48 4.52
N TYR A 167 12.79 2.92 5.39
CA TYR A 167 11.40 2.66 5.06
C TYR A 167 10.62 3.97 4.96
N GLU A 168 10.02 4.18 3.79
CA GLU A 168 9.09 5.30 3.62
C GLU A 168 7.85 5.07 4.46
N ARG A 169 7.49 6.08 5.26
CA ARG A 169 6.18 6.13 5.89
C ARG A 169 5.16 6.60 4.89
N VAL A 170 4.15 5.77 4.69
CA VAL A 170 2.95 6.12 3.92
C VAL A 170 1.84 6.36 4.93
N ARG A 171 1.28 7.58 4.93
CA ARG A 171 0.22 8.00 5.86
C ARG A 171 0.59 7.72 7.33
N SER A 172 1.81 8.14 7.72
CA SER A 172 2.41 7.94 9.05
C SER A 172 2.77 6.51 9.48
N ARG A 173 2.54 5.51 8.65
CA ARG A 173 2.86 4.11 8.97
C ARG A 173 3.92 3.55 8.04
N ILE A 174 4.72 2.65 8.58
CA ILE A 174 5.53 1.75 7.78
C ILE A 174 4.67 0.53 7.49
N ASP A 175 4.79 -0.02 6.28
CA ASP A 175 4.09 -1.24 5.90
C ASP A 175 4.53 -2.42 6.78
N ASP A 176 3.56 -3.20 7.29
CA ASP A 176 3.82 -4.30 8.21
C ASP A 176 4.71 -5.38 7.58
N ALA A 177 4.58 -5.64 6.28
CA ALA A 177 5.42 -6.62 5.60
C ALA A 177 6.88 -6.14 5.50
N ARG A 178 7.11 -4.82 5.36
CA ARG A 178 8.47 -4.23 5.43
C ARG A 178 9.04 -4.34 6.83
N LEU A 179 8.26 -4.04 7.88
CA LEU A 179 8.71 -4.22 9.26
C LEU A 179 9.07 -5.67 9.57
N LEU A 180 8.20 -6.61 9.18
CA LEU A 180 8.45 -8.05 9.31
C LEU A 180 9.76 -8.45 8.62
N LYS A 181 9.97 -7.98 7.37
CA LYS A 181 11.21 -8.22 6.62
C LYS A 181 12.43 -7.67 7.36
N GLY A 182 12.38 -6.44 7.86
CA GLY A 182 13.45 -5.85 8.67
C GLY A 182 13.77 -6.68 9.92
N PHE A 183 12.75 -7.08 10.69
CA PHE A 183 12.98 -7.85 11.92
C PHE A 183 13.47 -9.28 11.67
N LEU A 184 13.14 -9.89 10.52
CA LEU A 184 13.76 -11.14 10.08
C LEU A 184 15.26 -10.97 9.80
N GLN A 185 15.69 -9.82 9.29
CA GLN A 185 17.13 -9.51 9.11
C GLN A 185 17.84 -9.34 10.45
N VAL A 186 17.23 -8.59 11.38
CA VAL A 186 17.72 -8.45 12.76
C VAL A 186 17.84 -9.82 13.43
N ALA A 187 16.82 -10.69 13.26
CA ALA A 187 16.83 -12.04 13.80
C ALA A 187 17.94 -12.93 13.19
N LEU A 188 18.25 -12.79 11.90
CA LEU A 188 19.39 -13.47 11.28
C LEU A 188 20.73 -13.04 11.87
N GLY A 189 20.92 -11.74 12.11
CA GLY A 189 22.08 -11.22 12.82
C GLY A 189 22.17 -11.74 14.26
N ALA A 190 21.04 -11.76 14.98
CA ALA A 190 20.95 -12.27 16.35
C ALA A 190 21.28 -13.77 16.45
N GLU A 191 20.73 -14.61 15.56
CA GLU A 191 21.05 -16.04 15.53
C GLU A 191 22.51 -16.30 15.15
N SER A 192 23.04 -15.54 14.18
CA SER A 192 24.43 -15.69 13.75
C SER A 192 25.41 -15.30 14.86
N ALA A 193 25.14 -14.22 15.60
CA ALA A 193 25.93 -13.84 16.76
C ALA A 193 25.82 -14.85 17.92
N ALA A 194 24.65 -15.46 18.12
CA ALA A 194 24.43 -16.45 19.18
C ALA A 194 25.17 -17.77 18.94
N GLU A 195 25.33 -18.18 17.68
CA GLU A 195 26.12 -19.37 17.31
C GLU A 195 27.63 -19.08 17.21
N TRP A 196 28.04 -17.81 17.24
CA TRP A 196 29.42 -17.43 16.96
C TRP A 196 30.37 -17.83 18.12
N SER A 197 31.40 -18.63 17.82
CA SER A 197 32.34 -19.13 18.84
C SER A 197 33.14 -18.04 19.55
N ARG A 198 33.23 -16.85 18.93
CA ARG A 198 33.99 -15.70 19.44
C ARG A 198 33.13 -14.69 20.20
N LEU A 199 31.84 -14.97 20.42
CA LEU A 199 31.02 -14.16 21.32
C LEU A 199 31.68 -14.17 22.73
N PRO A 200 31.91 -13.01 23.37
CA PRO A 200 32.58 -12.96 24.67
C PRO A 200 31.88 -13.82 25.74
N ARG A 201 32.66 -14.49 26.58
CA ARG A 201 32.11 -15.24 27.72
C ARG A 201 31.39 -14.29 28.66
N GLY A 202 30.17 -14.64 29.07
CA GLY A 202 29.32 -13.76 29.89
C GLY A 202 28.50 -12.76 29.07
N MET A 203 28.65 -12.73 27.74
CA MET A 203 27.75 -12.02 26.84
C MET A 203 26.71 -12.98 26.26
N ALA A 204 25.43 -12.60 26.31
CA ALA A 204 24.34 -13.35 25.68
C ALA A 204 23.57 -12.47 24.70
N VAL A 205 23.05 -13.06 23.63
CA VAL A 205 22.17 -12.36 22.68
C VAL A 205 20.78 -12.22 23.30
N HIS A 206 20.26 -10.99 23.33
CA HIS A 206 18.97 -10.70 23.94
C HIS A 206 17.79 -11.28 23.13
N SER A 207 16.64 -11.45 23.77
CA SER A 207 15.40 -11.93 23.13
C SER A 207 14.73 -10.89 22.23
N HIS A 208 15.12 -9.63 22.35
CA HIS A 208 14.62 -8.50 21.58
C HIS A 208 15.69 -7.98 20.62
N GLY A 209 15.27 -7.35 19.54
CA GLY A 209 16.12 -6.66 18.58
C GLY A 209 15.57 -5.27 18.25
N VAL A 210 16.32 -4.54 17.42
CA VAL A 210 16.03 -3.13 17.13
C VAL A 210 16.05 -2.86 15.63
N LEU A 211 15.04 -2.14 15.13
CA LEU A 211 15.09 -1.50 13.83
C LEU A 211 15.18 0.01 14.00
N ALA A 212 16.22 0.63 13.42
CA ALA A 212 16.28 2.06 13.24
C ALA A 212 15.58 2.43 11.92
N VAL A 213 14.48 3.17 11.99
CA VAL A 213 13.68 3.58 10.83
C VAL A 213 13.44 5.08 10.83
N PRO A 214 13.15 5.71 9.68
CA PRO A 214 12.73 7.11 9.65
C PRO A 214 11.49 7.32 10.52
N ARG A 215 11.57 8.23 11.49
CA ARG A 215 10.46 8.76 12.29
C ARG A 215 9.53 9.62 11.43
N ASN A 216 10.09 10.40 10.51
CA ASN A 216 9.39 11.41 9.74
C ASN A 216 9.95 11.57 8.31
N SER A 217 9.32 12.47 7.55
CA SER A 217 9.72 12.80 6.18
C SER A 217 11.14 13.39 6.04
N PHE A 218 11.75 13.81 7.14
CA PHE A 218 13.10 14.41 7.22
C PHE A 218 14.21 13.42 7.57
N LEU A 219 13.89 12.12 7.60
CA LEU A 219 14.82 11.01 7.89
C LEU A 219 15.37 10.99 9.33
N GLN A 220 14.73 11.67 10.30
CA GLN A 220 15.14 11.54 11.70
C GLN A 220 14.97 10.09 12.17
N PRO A 221 15.99 9.42 12.73
CA PRO A 221 15.87 8.03 13.17
C PRO A 221 14.93 7.85 14.37
N GLU A 222 14.23 6.70 14.41
CA GLU A 222 13.49 6.19 15.55
C GLU A 222 13.85 4.70 15.75
N ALA A 223 14.03 4.28 16.99
CA ALA A 223 14.31 2.89 17.35
C ALA A 223 13.02 2.14 17.67
N LEU A 224 12.66 1.17 16.83
CA LEU A 224 11.59 0.21 17.07
C LEU A 224 12.17 -1.05 17.70
N VAL A 225 11.71 -1.40 18.91
CA VAL A 225 12.20 -2.55 19.68
C VAL A 225 11.12 -3.63 19.69
N GLU A 226 11.48 -4.83 19.26
CA GLU A 226 10.54 -5.95 19.14
C GLU A 226 11.10 -7.27 19.68
N ALA A 227 10.23 -8.11 20.23
CA ALA A 227 10.56 -9.46 20.65
C ALA A 227 10.82 -10.34 19.41
N LEU A 228 12.01 -10.94 19.33
CA LEU A 228 12.42 -11.71 18.15
C LEU A 228 12.03 -13.19 18.23
N HIS A 229 11.23 -13.65 19.19
CA HIS A 229 10.98 -15.09 19.40
C HIS A 229 10.53 -15.81 18.11
N ASP A 230 9.48 -15.28 17.48
CA ASP A 230 8.89 -15.88 16.28
C ASP A 230 9.80 -15.67 15.05
N HIS A 231 10.40 -14.47 14.92
CA HIS A 231 11.37 -14.14 13.90
C HIS A 231 12.59 -15.09 13.90
N ARG A 232 13.14 -15.35 15.09
CA ARG A 232 14.27 -16.25 15.33
C ARG A 232 13.91 -17.70 15.03
N ALA A 233 12.68 -18.12 15.33
CA ALA A 233 12.20 -19.46 15.00
C ALA A 233 12.12 -19.66 13.47
N GLU A 234 11.57 -18.70 12.73
CA GLU A 234 11.53 -18.72 11.26
C GLU A 234 12.96 -18.74 10.68
N VAL A 235 13.84 -17.84 11.15
CA VAL A 235 15.24 -17.78 10.70
C VAL A 235 15.96 -19.11 10.92
N ARG A 236 15.84 -19.73 12.10
CA ARG A 236 16.47 -21.04 12.39
C ARG A 236 15.99 -22.12 11.43
N MET A 237 14.68 -22.16 11.14
CA MET A 237 14.13 -23.10 10.16
C MET A 237 14.74 -22.87 8.76
N ARG A 238 14.85 -21.62 8.32
CA ARG A 238 15.38 -21.25 6.99
C ARG A 238 16.88 -21.51 6.86
N VAL A 239 17.66 -21.21 7.90
CA VAL A 239 19.10 -21.53 7.96
C VAL A 239 19.30 -23.04 7.87
N ALA A 240 18.52 -23.84 8.60
CA ALA A 240 18.60 -25.30 8.53
C ALA A 240 18.23 -25.84 7.14
N GLU A 241 17.24 -25.23 6.47
CA GLU A 241 16.86 -25.56 5.09
C GLU A 241 18.02 -25.31 4.12
N ARG A 242 18.65 -24.13 4.17
CA ARG A 242 19.80 -23.80 3.31
C ARG A 242 21.01 -24.70 3.56
N ARG A 243 21.31 -25.02 4.81
CA ARG A 243 22.41 -25.95 5.16
C ARG A 243 22.20 -27.32 4.49
N ARG A 244 20.96 -27.83 4.52
CA ARG A 244 20.60 -29.08 3.87
C ARG A 244 20.78 -28.99 2.35
N GLU A 245 20.29 -27.93 1.72
CA GLU A 245 20.42 -27.76 0.27
C GLU A 245 21.87 -27.61 -0.20
N ALA A 246 22.69 -26.84 0.55
CA ALA A 246 24.11 -26.72 0.26
C ALA A 246 24.83 -28.06 0.38
N ALA A 247 24.49 -28.88 1.39
CA ALA A 247 25.06 -30.21 1.58
C ALA A 247 24.61 -31.24 0.54
N GLU A 248 23.36 -31.12 0.05
CA GLU A 248 22.78 -32.02 -0.96
C GLU A 248 23.14 -31.61 -2.40
N SER A 249 23.63 -30.38 -2.60
CA SER A 249 23.97 -29.87 -3.92
C SER A 249 25.07 -30.71 -4.60
N ARG A 250 24.83 -31.02 -5.88
CA ARG A 250 25.80 -31.70 -6.76
C ARG A 250 26.51 -30.75 -7.70
N TYR A 251 26.32 -29.44 -7.53
CA TYR A 251 26.95 -28.44 -8.39
C TYR A 251 28.47 -28.43 -8.18
N LEU A 252 29.23 -28.53 -9.27
CA LEU A 252 30.68 -28.46 -9.25
C LEU A 252 31.12 -27.10 -9.82
N PRO A 253 31.82 -26.26 -9.02
CA PRO A 253 32.33 -24.99 -9.52
C PRO A 253 33.18 -25.16 -10.79
N GLY A 254 32.83 -24.44 -11.86
CA GLY A 254 33.53 -24.49 -13.16
C GLY A 254 32.86 -25.35 -14.24
N THR A 255 31.74 -26.02 -13.95
CA THR A 255 30.87 -26.62 -14.98
C THR A 255 29.90 -25.58 -15.55
N ASP A 256 29.38 -25.82 -16.76
CA ASP A 256 28.30 -25.02 -17.33
C ASP A 256 27.11 -24.99 -16.37
N VAL A 257 26.65 -23.78 -16.03
CA VAL A 257 25.60 -23.54 -15.05
C VAL A 257 24.22 -23.70 -15.65
N ALA A 258 24.06 -23.56 -16.97
CA ALA A 258 22.76 -23.63 -17.63
C ALA A 258 22.05 -25.00 -17.44
N PRO A 259 22.70 -26.16 -17.62
CA PRO A 259 22.10 -27.46 -17.31
C PRO A 259 21.71 -27.59 -15.83
N PHE A 260 22.49 -26.98 -14.92
CA PHE A 260 22.18 -26.95 -13.50
C PHE A 260 20.99 -26.03 -13.19
N VAL A 261 20.79 -24.90 -13.86
CA VAL A 261 19.60 -24.08 -13.56
C VAL A 261 18.34 -24.70 -14.18
N ALA A 262 18.45 -25.28 -15.38
CA ALA A 262 17.33 -25.88 -16.09
C ALA A 262 16.70 -27.07 -15.34
N HIS A 263 17.49 -27.91 -14.65
CA HIS A 263 16.94 -29.03 -13.88
C HIS A 263 16.14 -28.59 -12.63
N LEU A 264 16.33 -27.35 -12.15
CA LEU A 264 15.61 -26.82 -11.00
C LEU A 264 14.24 -26.31 -11.45
N ARG A 265 13.18 -26.86 -10.86
CA ARG A 265 11.80 -26.45 -11.16
C ARG A 265 11.53 -25.03 -10.65
N ALA A 266 11.21 -24.11 -11.57
CA ALA A 266 10.69 -22.80 -11.20
C ALA A 266 9.21 -22.87 -10.82
N THR A 267 8.83 -22.06 -9.83
CA THR A 267 7.43 -21.75 -9.51
C THR A 267 7.13 -20.33 -10.00
N TYR A 268 7.30 -20.11 -11.31
CA TYR A 268 7.11 -18.78 -11.91
C TYR A 268 5.73 -18.23 -11.57
N ASP A 269 5.70 -17.00 -11.08
CA ASP A 269 4.51 -16.23 -10.79
C ASP A 269 4.78 -14.76 -11.14
N PRO A 270 4.11 -14.20 -12.16
CA PRO A 270 4.35 -12.82 -12.59
C PRO A 270 3.92 -11.77 -11.56
N ALA A 271 3.18 -12.13 -10.50
CA ALA A 271 2.81 -11.21 -9.43
C ALA A 271 3.91 -11.05 -8.38
N THR A 272 4.69 -12.10 -8.13
CA THR A 272 5.71 -12.11 -7.07
C THR A 272 7.13 -12.13 -7.60
N CYS A 273 7.38 -12.62 -8.82
CA CYS A 273 8.72 -12.82 -9.37
C CYS A 273 9.41 -11.59 -9.95
N THR A 274 8.75 -10.43 -10.08
CA THR A 274 9.30 -9.27 -10.80
C THR A 274 10.58 -8.69 -10.19
N THR A 275 10.85 -8.91 -8.90
CA THR A 275 12.09 -8.49 -8.23
C THR A 275 13.18 -9.57 -8.22
N CYS A 276 12.87 -10.79 -8.67
CA CYS A 276 13.83 -11.88 -8.74
C CYS A 276 14.82 -11.65 -9.89
N PRO A 277 16.16 -11.72 -9.67
CA PRO A 277 17.13 -11.59 -10.76
C PRO A 277 16.99 -12.64 -11.88
N LEU A 278 16.36 -13.79 -11.59
CA LEU A 278 16.10 -14.85 -12.57
C LEU A 278 14.73 -14.71 -13.28
N PHE A 279 13.98 -13.62 -13.05
CA PHE A 279 12.65 -13.38 -13.60
C PHE A 279 12.64 -13.51 -15.13
N SER A 280 13.51 -12.78 -15.83
CA SER A 280 13.57 -12.77 -17.30
C SER A 280 13.87 -14.16 -17.88
N TYR A 281 14.78 -14.91 -17.25
CA TYR A 281 15.08 -16.29 -17.64
C TYR A 281 13.88 -17.22 -17.45
N CYS A 282 13.24 -17.18 -16.28
CA CYS A 282 12.06 -18.02 -16.00
C CYS A 282 10.89 -17.66 -16.91
N ARG A 283 10.65 -16.36 -17.17
CA ARG A 283 9.63 -15.88 -18.10
C ARG A 283 9.91 -16.37 -19.52
N TYR A 284 11.17 -16.34 -19.95
CA TYR A 284 11.58 -16.84 -21.26
C TYR A 284 11.28 -18.34 -21.42
N GLU A 285 11.62 -19.17 -20.42
CA GLU A 285 11.32 -20.60 -20.46
C GLU A 285 9.81 -20.86 -20.58
N VAL A 286 8.98 -20.18 -19.78
CA VAL A 286 7.52 -20.30 -19.88
C VAL A 286 7.02 -19.84 -21.25
N ARG A 287 7.53 -18.71 -21.76
CA ARG A 287 7.11 -18.14 -23.06
C ARG A 287 7.48 -19.00 -24.26
N THR A 288 8.56 -19.79 -24.15
CA THR A 288 9.08 -20.67 -25.21
C THR A 288 8.67 -22.12 -25.05
N SER A 289 7.94 -22.45 -23.98
CA SER A 289 7.42 -23.80 -23.77
C SER A 289 6.51 -24.24 -24.91
N PRO A 290 6.64 -25.50 -25.39
CA PRO A 290 5.72 -26.05 -26.37
C PRO A 290 4.38 -26.47 -25.77
N ASP A 291 4.23 -26.50 -24.44
CA ASP A 291 2.96 -26.83 -23.77
C ASP A 291 2.03 -25.60 -23.73
N PRO A 292 0.87 -25.62 -24.41
CA PRO A 292 -0.08 -24.50 -24.37
C PRO A 292 -0.57 -24.17 -22.95
N ALA A 293 -0.55 -25.13 -22.01
CA ALA A 293 -0.97 -24.91 -20.63
C ALA A 293 -0.02 -23.97 -19.87
N ASP A 294 1.23 -23.84 -20.30
CA ASP A 294 2.20 -22.93 -19.68
C ASP A 294 1.85 -21.46 -19.89
N LEU A 295 1.01 -21.13 -20.88
CA LEU A 295 0.41 -19.79 -21.01
C LEU A 295 -0.38 -19.40 -19.76
N LEU A 296 -1.06 -20.35 -19.11
CA LEU A 296 -1.81 -20.09 -17.88
C LEU A 296 -0.87 -19.74 -16.71
N VAL A 297 0.35 -20.28 -16.72
CA VAL A 297 1.41 -19.93 -15.77
C VAL A 297 1.97 -18.55 -16.10
N GLU A 298 2.23 -18.27 -17.38
CA GLU A 298 2.73 -16.98 -17.88
C GLU A 298 1.87 -15.81 -17.42
N ILE A 299 0.54 -15.92 -17.59
CA ILE A 299 -0.41 -14.85 -17.25
C ILE A 299 -0.85 -14.87 -15.78
N GLY A 300 -0.27 -15.75 -14.96
CA GLY A 300 -0.52 -15.77 -13.51
C GLY A 300 -1.88 -16.34 -13.10
N VAL A 301 -2.45 -17.29 -13.84
CA VAL A 301 -3.65 -18.01 -13.38
C VAL A 301 -3.28 -18.84 -12.14
N PRO A 302 -4.03 -18.71 -11.02
CA PRO A 302 -3.77 -19.48 -9.81
C PRO A 302 -3.78 -20.99 -10.08
N PRO A 303 -2.84 -21.78 -9.49
CA PRO A 303 -2.71 -23.22 -9.73
C PRO A 303 -4.03 -24.00 -9.63
N GLU A 304 -4.87 -23.67 -8.66
CA GLU A 304 -6.16 -24.29 -8.37
C GLU A 304 -7.25 -24.02 -9.44
N LEU A 305 -7.06 -22.98 -10.27
CA LEU A 305 -7.99 -22.63 -11.35
C LEU A 305 -7.53 -23.11 -12.73
N ARG A 306 -6.25 -23.45 -12.90
CA ARG A 306 -5.68 -23.82 -14.22
C ARG A 306 -6.42 -24.97 -14.90
N ALA A 307 -6.76 -26.03 -14.16
CA ALA A 307 -7.51 -27.16 -14.71
C ALA A 307 -8.90 -26.78 -15.23
N GLN A 308 -9.52 -25.73 -14.66
CA GLN A 308 -10.85 -25.27 -15.05
C GLN A 308 -10.84 -24.47 -16.37
N VAL A 309 -9.68 -23.90 -16.73
CA VAL A 309 -9.52 -23.08 -17.94
C VAL A 309 -8.54 -23.64 -18.96
N ALA A 310 -7.91 -24.79 -18.68
CA ALA A 310 -6.95 -25.46 -19.58
C ALA A 310 -7.52 -25.76 -20.97
N CYS A 311 -8.80 -26.10 -21.08
CA CYS A 311 -9.41 -26.35 -22.38
C CYS A 311 -9.46 -25.09 -23.27
N LEU A 312 -9.49 -23.88 -22.70
CA LEU A 312 -9.52 -22.63 -23.48
C LEU A 312 -8.26 -22.47 -24.33
N VAL A 313 -7.08 -22.80 -23.79
CA VAL A 313 -5.80 -22.66 -24.51
C VAL A 313 -5.63 -23.71 -25.61
N THR A 314 -6.42 -24.78 -25.59
CA THR A 314 -6.49 -25.80 -26.64
C THR A 314 -7.67 -25.63 -27.60
N GLY A 315 -8.40 -24.50 -27.51
CA GLY A 315 -9.55 -24.19 -28.38
C GLY A 315 -10.89 -24.79 -27.96
N GLY A 316 -11.00 -25.32 -26.74
CA GLY A 316 -12.24 -25.78 -26.12
C GLY A 316 -12.90 -24.73 -25.23
N GLU A 317 -13.91 -25.15 -24.46
CA GLU A 317 -14.65 -24.30 -23.52
C GLU A 317 -14.13 -24.45 -22.08
N ALA A 318 -14.30 -23.40 -21.27
CA ALA A 318 -13.98 -23.46 -19.85
C ALA A 318 -14.94 -24.40 -19.09
N ALA A 319 -14.50 -24.92 -17.94
CA ALA A 319 -15.37 -25.63 -17.03
C ALA A 319 -16.52 -24.72 -16.56
N ALA A 320 -17.69 -25.31 -16.31
CA ALA A 320 -18.91 -24.56 -15.96
C ALA A 320 -18.78 -23.66 -14.71
N ARG A 321 -17.85 -23.98 -13.80
CA ARG A 321 -17.60 -23.24 -12.56
C ARG A 321 -16.35 -22.36 -12.59
N ALA A 322 -15.69 -22.25 -13.73
CA ALA A 322 -14.54 -21.36 -13.86
C ALA A 322 -14.99 -19.91 -13.62
N PRO A 323 -14.29 -19.12 -12.77
CA PRO A 323 -14.60 -17.70 -12.58
C PRO A 323 -14.62 -16.95 -13.91
N ALA A 324 -15.65 -16.15 -14.14
CA ALA A 324 -15.86 -15.38 -15.35
C ALA A 324 -14.73 -14.36 -15.59
N SER A 325 -14.14 -13.79 -14.52
CA SER A 325 -12.95 -12.93 -14.62
C SER A 325 -11.73 -13.66 -15.18
N VAL A 326 -11.44 -14.86 -14.69
CA VAL A 326 -10.31 -15.68 -15.16
C VAL A 326 -10.54 -16.16 -16.59
N VAL A 327 -11.76 -16.61 -16.93
CA VAL A 327 -12.12 -16.95 -18.30
C VAL A 327 -11.94 -15.73 -19.23
N ALA A 328 -12.35 -14.54 -18.79
CA ALA A 328 -12.18 -13.31 -19.55
C ALA A 328 -10.70 -12.94 -19.76
N GLN A 329 -9.85 -13.08 -18.74
CA GLN A 329 -8.40 -12.83 -18.84
C GLN A 329 -7.73 -13.78 -19.85
N VAL A 330 -8.01 -15.08 -19.76
CA VAL A 330 -7.46 -16.09 -20.70
C VAL A 330 -7.93 -15.76 -22.12
N ARG A 331 -9.22 -15.52 -22.31
CA ARG A 331 -9.78 -15.18 -23.63
C ARG A 331 -9.25 -13.85 -24.16
N ALA A 332 -9.02 -12.84 -23.32
CA ALA A 332 -8.42 -11.58 -23.75
C ALA A 332 -7.00 -11.79 -24.24
N THR A 333 -6.25 -12.64 -23.54
CA THR A 333 -4.88 -13.01 -23.91
C THR A 333 -4.83 -13.72 -25.27
N LEU A 334 -5.69 -14.72 -25.48
CA LEU A 334 -5.70 -15.50 -26.72
C LEU A 334 -6.08 -14.66 -27.95
N ASP A 335 -7.08 -13.79 -27.81
CA ASP A 335 -7.60 -13.02 -28.94
C ASP A 335 -6.86 -11.68 -29.15
N GLY A 336 -6.10 -11.23 -28.15
CA GLY A 336 -5.52 -9.89 -28.15
C GLY A 336 -6.54 -8.76 -27.98
N VAL A 337 -7.76 -9.06 -27.54
CA VAL A 337 -8.84 -8.08 -27.35
C VAL A 337 -9.35 -8.13 -25.93
N GLY A 338 -9.39 -6.98 -25.25
CA GLY A 338 -9.93 -6.84 -23.90
C GLY A 338 -11.38 -7.32 -23.82
N ARG A 339 -11.82 -7.76 -22.63
CA ARG A 339 -13.20 -8.18 -22.40
C ARG A 339 -13.96 -7.16 -21.59
N ARG A 340 -15.21 -6.89 -21.96
CA ARG A 340 -16.11 -6.07 -21.15
C ARG A 340 -16.60 -6.89 -19.96
N THR A 341 -16.63 -6.29 -18.79
CA THR A 341 -17.24 -6.89 -17.58
C THR A 341 -18.77 -6.85 -17.63
N GLY A 342 -19.33 -5.97 -18.46
CA GLY A 342 -20.77 -5.68 -18.54
C GLY A 342 -21.23 -4.60 -17.55
N GLN A 343 -20.38 -4.18 -16.61
CA GLN A 343 -20.72 -3.14 -15.64
C GLN A 343 -20.88 -1.77 -16.33
N LEU A 344 -21.96 -1.05 -15.99
CA LEU A 344 -22.18 0.35 -16.36
C LEU A 344 -21.55 1.32 -15.33
N ARG A 345 -21.35 2.58 -15.71
CA ARG A 345 -20.63 3.54 -14.86
C ARG A 345 -21.40 3.93 -13.61
N VAL A 346 -20.75 3.80 -12.46
CA VAL A 346 -21.24 4.28 -11.16
C VAL A 346 -20.34 5.37 -10.56
N ASP A 347 -19.18 5.61 -11.17
CA ASP A 347 -18.14 6.51 -10.66
C ASP A 347 -18.34 7.99 -11.11
N GLY A 348 -17.54 8.89 -10.54
CA GLY A 348 -17.52 10.32 -10.87
C GLY A 348 -16.50 10.74 -11.92
N ALA A 349 -15.56 9.89 -12.36
CA ALA A 349 -14.36 10.33 -13.06
C ALA A 349 -14.65 11.07 -14.39
N GLY A 350 -14.00 12.21 -14.59
CA GLY A 350 -14.15 13.04 -15.80
C GLY A 350 -15.52 13.70 -15.94
N ARG A 351 -16.16 14.06 -14.82
CA ARG A 351 -17.50 14.66 -14.74
C ARG A 351 -17.44 15.94 -13.91
N PRO A 352 -18.45 16.83 -14.00
CA PRO A 352 -18.48 18.05 -13.21
C PRO A 352 -18.27 17.75 -11.71
N GLY A 353 -17.43 18.55 -11.06
CA GLY A 353 -17.06 18.34 -9.65
C GLY A 353 -15.86 17.40 -9.44
N THR A 354 -15.13 17.01 -10.49
CA THR A 354 -13.87 16.25 -10.34
C THR A 354 -12.63 17.07 -10.68
N VAL A 355 -11.52 16.79 -9.99
CA VAL A 355 -10.20 17.36 -10.22
C VAL A 355 -9.22 16.23 -10.55
N ASP A 356 -8.72 16.18 -11.76
CA ASP A 356 -7.66 15.25 -12.16
C ASP A 356 -6.31 15.74 -11.64
N VAL A 357 -5.51 14.81 -11.11
CA VAL A 357 -4.20 15.10 -10.53
C VAL A 357 -3.18 14.07 -10.99
N VAL A 358 -2.05 14.53 -11.52
CA VAL A 358 -0.87 13.69 -11.76
C VAL A 358 0.37 14.28 -11.10
N LEU A 359 1.28 13.40 -10.66
CA LEU A 359 2.49 13.78 -9.93
C LEU A 359 3.74 13.13 -10.53
N ALA A 360 4.86 13.83 -10.41
CA ALA A 360 6.20 13.24 -10.52
C ALA A 360 6.85 13.26 -9.12
N LYS A 361 6.87 12.12 -8.44
CA LYS A 361 7.46 11.99 -7.11
C LYS A 361 8.99 12.04 -7.20
N ALA A 362 9.63 12.71 -6.24
CA ALA A 362 11.07 12.62 -6.05
C ALA A 362 11.41 11.41 -5.16
N ASP A 363 12.26 10.52 -5.66
CA ASP A 363 12.68 9.33 -4.91
C ASP A 363 13.71 9.62 -3.81
N ALA A 364 14.35 10.80 -3.87
CA ALA A 364 15.29 11.30 -2.87
C ALA A 364 14.62 11.68 -1.53
N ALA A 365 13.29 11.76 -1.47
CA ALA A 365 12.56 12.03 -0.23
C ALA A 365 11.24 11.25 -0.18
N ALA A 366 10.76 10.92 1.03
CA ALA A 366 9.50 10.20 1.21
C ALA A 366 8.31 11.00 0.64
N LEU A 367 8.29 12.32 0.86
CA LEU A 367 7.22 13.22 0.46
C LEU A 367 7.63 14.23 -0.64
N GLY A 368 8.74 13.96 -1.34
CA GLY A 368 9.26 14.88 -2.34
C GLY A 368 8.47 14.85 -3.65
N VAL A 369 8.29 15.99 -4.30
CA VAL A 369 7.53 16.17 -5.54
C VAL A 369 8.33 17.04 -6.51
N HIS A 370 8.71 16.49 -7.67
CA HIS A 370 9.34 17.23 -8.76
C HIS A 370 8.35 18.14 -9.50
N GLY A 371 7.10 17.69 -9.66
CA GLY A 371 6.06 18.49 -10.28
C GLY A 371 4.67 17.87 -10.15
N ILE A 372 3.66 18.70 -10.42
CA ILE A 372 2.25 18.37 -10.36
C ILE A 372 1.54 18.94 -11.59
N ALA A 373 0.58 18.20 -12.14
CA ALA A 373 -0.39 18.76 -13.07
C ALA A 373 -1.82 18.54 -12.58
N LEU A 374 -2.65 19.57 -12.74
CA LEU A 374 -4.03 19.62 -12.28
C LEU A 374 -4.97 20.00 -13.41
N ARG A 375 -6.16 19.43 -13.43
CA ARG A 375 -7.24 19.86 -14.31
C ARG A 375 -8.59 19.61 -13.67
N ARG A 376 -9.47 20.61 -13.72
CA ARG A 376 -10.84 20.50 -13.20
C ARG A 376 -11.84 20.21 -14.33
N HIS A 377 -12.88 19.43 -14.00
CA HIS A 377 -14.03 19.17 -14.87
C HIS A 377 -15.22 20.01 -14.44
N THR A 378 -15.82 20.66 -15.42
CA THR A 378 -16.97 21.58 -15.28
C THR A 378 -18.13 21.09 -16.14
N ASP A 379 -19.29 21.72 -16.02
CA ASP A 379 -20.41 21.47 -16.95
C ASP A 379 -20.04 21.76 -18.42
N ALA A 380 -19.07 22.65 -18.66
CA ALA A 380 -18.55 22.95 -19.99
C ALA A 380 -17.55 21.88 -20.51
N GLY A 381 -17.18 20.91 -19.68
CA GLY A 381 -16.19 19.88 -19.98
C GLY A 381 -14.88 20.05 -19.19
N PRO A 382 -13.83 19.30 -19.57
CA PRO A 382 -12.51 19.42 -18.96
C PRO A 382 -11.88 20.79 -19.26
N GLY A 383 -11.29 21.43 -18.25
CA GLY A 383 -10.42 22.60 -18.45
C GLY A 383 -9.07 22.23 -19.05
N ASP A 384 -8.15 23.18 -19.13
CA ASP A 384 -6.77 22.91 -19.52
C ASP A 384 -5.95 22.33 -18.36
N TRP A 385 -4.94 21.53 -18.67
CA TRP A 385 -3.95 21.08 -17.70
C TRP A 385 -3.08 22.25 -17.23
N SER A 386 -3.06 22.50 -15.91
CA SER A 386 -2.12 23.41 -15.27
C SER A 386 -0.91 22.61 -14.76
N VAL A 387 0.27 22.84 -15.33
CA VAL A 387 1.51 22.13 -14.98
C VAL A 387 2.41 23.02 -14.13
N THR A 388 2.91 22.49 -13.01
CA THR A 388 3.89 23.16 -12.14
C THR A 388 5.07 22.24 -11.87
N VAL A 389 6.29 22.75 -12.08
CA VAL A 389 7.56 22.09 -11.73
C VAL A 389 8.16 22.83 -10.53
N PHE A 390 8.74 22.08 -9.59
CA PHE A 390 9.34 22.62 -8.36
C PHE A 390 10.87 22.54 -8.42
N ASP A 391 11.52 23.65 -8.08
CA ASP A 391 12.99 23.74 -8.05
C ASP A 391 13.58 23.02 -6.82
N GLU A 392 12.85 23.04 -5.70
CA GLU A 392 13.23 22.38 -4.44
C GLU A 392 12.22 21.27 -4.10
N PRO A 393 12.32 20.09 -4.73
CA PRO A 393 11.28 19.08 -4.65
C PRO A 393 11.05 18.49 -3.25
N GLN A 394 11.99 18.68 -2.31
CA GLN A 394 11.95 18.07 -0.97
C GLN A 394 11.47 19.05 0.12
N SER A 395 11.35 20.35 -0.19
CA SER A 395 11.10 21.39 0.81
C SER A 395 9.68 21.33 1.40
N VAL A 396 9.52 21.92 2.58
CA VAL A 396 8.20 22.11 3.21
C VAL A 396 7.33 23.04 2.35
N GLU A 397 7.95 24.05 1.74
CA GLU A 397 7.31 25.01 0.85
C GLU A 397 6.69 24.32 -0.37
N THR A 398 7.39 23.35 -0.98
CA THR A 398 6.85 22.55 -2.08
C THR A 398 5.62 21.75 -1.64
N ARG A 399 5.68 21.08 -0.48
CA ARG A 399 4.52 20.36 0.09
C ARG A 399 3.32 21.27 0.31
N ARG A 400 3.55 22.45 0.90
CA ARG A 400 2.49 23.46 1.09
C ARG A 400 1.95 23.96 -0.24
N ARG A 401 2.82 24.17 -1.23
CA ARG A 401 2.40 24.63 -2.57
C ARG A 401 1.56 23.59 -3.30
N VAL A 402 1.90 22.30 -3.21
CA VAL A 402 1.07 21.20 -3.72
C VAL A 402 -0.33 21.25 -3.13
N MET A 403 -0.44 21.32 -1.80
CA MET A 403 -1.75 21.40 -1.13
C MET A 403 -2.52 22.68 -1.46
N ARG A 404 -1.83 23.81 -1.61
CA ARG A 404 -2.45 25.07 -1.99
C ARG A 404 -3.04 25.01 -3.40
N LEU A 405 -2.31 24.45 -4.37
CA LEU A 405 -2.78 24.29 -5.75
C LEU A 405 -4.00 23.37 -5.80
N LEU A 406 -3.91 22.20 -5.17
CA LEU A 406 -5.02 21.24 -5.12
C LEU A 406 -6.24 21.83 -4.39
N GLY A 407 -6.03 22.51 -3.27
CA GLY A 407 -7.10 23.09 -2.47
C GLY A 407 -7.86 24.21 -3.17
N HIS A 408 -7.20 24.98 -4.03
CA HIS A 408 -7.88 25.93 -4.91
C HIS A 408 -8.83 25.22 -5.88
N GLU A 409 -8.38 24.14 -6.52
CA GLU A 409 -9.22 23.38 -7.45
C GLU A 409 -10.38 22.67 -6.75
N ILE A 410 -10.15 22.10 -5.57
CA ILE A 410 -11.22 21.50 -4.75
C ILE A 410 -12.26 22.56 -4.36
N THR A 411 -11.82 23.73 -3.87
CA THR A 411 -12.72 24.82 -3.49
C THR A 411 -13.53 25.31 -4.69
N ALA A 412 -12.90 25.46 -5.86
CA ALA A 412 -13.58 25.85 -7.09
C ALA A 412 -14.59 24.77 -7.54
N ALA A 413 -14.22 23.49 -7.45
CA ALA A 413 -15.11 22.37 -7.77
C ALA A 413 -16.32 22.32 -6.84
N MET A 414 -16.13 22.54 -5.54
CA MET A 414 -17.22 22.63 -4.57
C MET A 414 -18.17 23.77 -4.88
N ALA A 415 -17.64 24.97 -5.13
CA ALA A 415 -18.45 26.17 -5.39
C ALA A 415 -19.30 26.02 -6.66
N GLU A 416 -18.76 25.38 -7.69
CA GLU A 416 -19.50 25.06 -8.91
C GLU A 416 -20.57 23.99 -8.66
N ASN A 417 -20.18 22.89 -7.99
CA ASN A 417 -21.06 21.73 -7.82
C ASN A 417 -22.17 21.95 -6.78
N ALA A 418 -22.01 22.94 -5.89
CA ALA A 418 -23.03 23.33 -4.90
C ALA A 418 -24.39 23.70 -5.51
N ARG A 419 -24.43 24.03 -6.80
CA ARG A 419 -25.67 24.34 -7.53
C ARG A 419 -26.56 23.12 -7.76
N HIS A 420 -26.03 21.90 -7.63
CA HIS A 420 -26.74 20.65 -7.93
C HIS A 420 -27.41 19.99 -6.71
N GLY A 421 -27.55 20.69 -5.58
CA GLY A 421 -28.19 20.16 -4.38
C GLY A 421 -27.22 19.31 -3.54
N ALA A 422 -27.52 18.03 -3.29
CA ALA A 422 -26.58 17.14 -2.62
C ALA A 422 -25.45 16.77 -3.60
N TYR A 423 -24.22 17.17 -3.28
CA TYR A 423 -23.07 17.03 -4.19
C TYR A 423 -21.84 16.42 -3.52
N ALA A 424 -21.02 15.80 -4.35
CA ALA A 424 -19.72 15.25 -4.01
C ALA A 424 -18.66 15.85 -4.95
N VAL A 425 -17.46 16.08 -4.42
CA VAL A 425 -16.27 16.46 -5.19
C VAL A 425 -15.28 15.32 -5.14
N HIS A 426 -14.62 15.00 -6.25
CA HIS A 426 -13.64 13.91 -6.29
C HIS A 426 -12.29 14.39 -6.81
N VAL A 427 -11.22 13.85 -6.22
CA VAL A 427 -9.87 13.93 -6.78
C VAL A 427 -9.60 12.66 -7.58
N VAL A 428 -9.28 12.77 -8.86
CA VAL A 428 -9.03 11.63 -9.74
C VAL A 428 -7.52 11.49 -9.93
N VAL A 429 -6.99 10.31 -9.59
CA VAL A 429 -5.56 10.00 -9.72
C VAL A 429 -5.33 8.77 -10.61
N PRO A 430 -4.14 8.60 -11.21
CA PRO A 430 -3.85 7.44 -12.04
C PRO A 430 -3.88 6.11 -11.27
N ASP A 431 -3.43 6.12 -10.01
CA ASP A 431 -3.30 4.93 -9.17
C ASP A 431 -3.35 5.26 -7.66
N ALA A 432 -3.50 4.22 -6.83
CA ALA A 432 -3.52 4.35 -5.37
C ALA A 432 -2.21 4.92 -4.78
N VAL A 433 -1.06 4.65 -5.40
CA VAL A 433 0.24 5.17 -4.93
C VAL A 433 0.29 6.69 -5.03
N THR A 434 -0.31 7.28 -6.06
CA THR A 434 -0.46 8.73 -6.19
C THR A 434 -1.33 9.31 -5.08
N ALA A 435 -2.46 8.67 -4.76
CA ALA A 435 -3.30 9.06 -3.62
C ALA A 435 -2.53 9.00 -2.30
N ASP A 436 -1.75 7.94 -2.09
CA ASP A 436 -0.94 7.74 -0.89
C ASP A 436 0.11 8.83 -0.69
N VAL A 437 0.77 9.31 -1.75
CA VAL A 437 1.70 10.44 -1.66
C VAL A 437 0.97 11.71 -1.21
N LEU A 438 -0.17 12.02 -1.82
CA LEU A 438 -0.98 13.21 -1.47
C LEU A 438 -1.47 13.14 -0.01
N ALA A 439 -2.05 12.01 0.40
CA ALA A 439 -2.53 11.79 1.75
C ALA A 439 -1.38 11.85 2.79
N SER A 440 -0.19 11.36 2.44
CA SER A 440 0.98 11.45 3.32
C SER A 440 1.49 12.89 3.48
N ILE A 441 1.45 13.71 2.42
CA ILE A 441 1.73 15.14 2.53
C ILE A 441 0.69 15.84 3.42
N ALA A 442 -0.60 15.49 3.26
CA ALA A 442 -1.67 16.05 4.08
C ALA A 442 -1.50 15.69 5.57
N ASP A 443 -1.21 14.43 5.89
CA ASP A 443 -0.97 13.96 7.25
C ASP A 443 0.24 14.66 7.91
N ASN A 444 1.34 14.82 7.17
CA ASN A 444 2.50 15.59 7.62
C ASN A 444 2.12 17.04 7.98
N LEU A 445 1.44 17.75 7.07
CA LEU A 445 1.06 19.14 7.27
C LEU A 445 0.01 19.32 8.38
N ALA A 446 -0.91 18.37 8.55
CA ALA A 446 -1.84 18.35 9.67
C ALA A 446 -1.10 18.23 11.01
N GLY A 447 -0.11 17.34 11.10
CA GLY A 447 0.70 17.20 12.30
C GLY A 447 1.49 18.47 12.67
N VAL A 448 2.03 19.15 11.66
CA VAL A 448 2.71 20.45 11.82
C VAL A 448 1.73 21.53 12.32
N GLU A 449 0.51 21.56 11.77
CA GLU A 449 -0.52 22.54 12.16
C GLU A 449 -1.04 22.31 13.59
N LEU A 450 -1.29 21.06 13.99
CA LEU A 450 -1.69 20.75 15.37
C LEU A 450 -0.59 21.16 16.37
N SER A 451 0.67 20.92 16.04
CA SER A 451 1.80 21.37 16.87
C SER A 451 1.87 22.89 16.98
N ARG A 452 1.64 23.60 15.87
CA ARG A 452 1.56 25.07 15.84
C ARG A 452 0.50 25.59 16.80
N LEU A 453 -0.71 25.02 16.78
CA LEU A 453 -1.82 25.41 17.66
C LEU A 453 -1.45 25.30 19.14
N ARG A 454 -0.76 24.22 19.54
CA ARG A 454 -0.25 24.03 20.91
C ARG A 454 0.71 25.14 21.32
N TRP A 455 1.68 25.45 20.46
CA TRP A 455 2.67 26.48 20.77
C TRP A 455 2.09 27.90 20.76
N GLU A 456 1.04 28.14 19.99
CA GLU A 456 0.32 29.42 20.08
C GLU A 456 -0.35 29.58 21.43
N ARG A 457 -0.91 28.49 21.98
CA ARG A 457 -1.39 28.48 23.36
C ARG A 457 -0.26 28.80 24.33
N ASP A 458 0.90 28.14 24.21
CA ASP A 458 2.06 28.41 25.06
C ASP A 458 2.47 29.88 25.01
N ARG A 459 2.62 30.46 23.81
CA ARG A 459 2.95 31.88 23.65
C ARG A 459 1.90 32.80 24.25
N ALA A 460 0.61 32.47 24.10
CA ALA A 460 -0.49 33.27 24.63
C ALA A 460 -0.50 33.32 26.17
N VAL A 461 -0.07 32.25 26.84
CA VAL A 461 0.01 32.19 28.31
C VAL A 461 1.40 32.48 28.87
N GLY A 462 2.37 32.87 28.02
CA GLY A 462 3.72 33.24 28.44
C GLY A 462 4.68 32.07 28.69
N ARG A 463 4.38 30.87 28.18
CA ARG A 463 5.27 29.71 28.19
C ARG A 463 6.15 29.68 26.93
N GLU A 464 7.37 29.17 27.05
CA GLU A 464 8.22 28.93 25.88
C GLU A 464 7.67 27.74 25.07
N PRO A 465 7.51 27.88 23.74
CA PRO A 465 7.19 26.74 22.88
C PRO A 465 8.27 25.68 22.92
N LEU A 466 7.93 24.48 23.37
CA LEU A 466 8.85 23.34 23.43
C LEU A 466 8.40 22.20 22.52
N THR A 467 9.38 21.54 21.88
CA THR A 467 9.20 20.22 21.25
C THR A 467 8.86 19.17 22.31
N PHE A 468 8.51 17.95 21.89
CA PHE A 468 8.28 16.85 22.83
C PHE A 468 9.52 16.59 23.73
N GLY A 469 10.73 16.65 23.14
CA GLY A 469 12.00 16.48 23.86
C GLY A 469 12.35 17.61 24.82
N GLY A 470 11.58 18.72 24.81
CA GLY A 470 11.81 19.86 25.69
C GLY A 470 12.76 20.91 25.10
N GLU A 471 13.16 20.79 23.84
CA GLU A 471 13.94 21.80 23.13
C GLU A 471 13.06 22.97 22.65
N PRO A 472 13.59 24.19 22.51
CA PRO A 472 12.85 25.31 21.91
C PRO A 472 12.36 24.98 20.49
N ALA A 473 11.05 25.14 20.28
CA ALA A 473 10.40 24.86 19.01
C ALA A 473 10.37 26.09 18.08
N ARG A 474 10.56 25.85 16.77
CA ARG A 474 10.33 26.88 15.75
C ARG A 474 8.87 26.82 15.30
N VAL A 475 8.06 27.79 15.72
CA VAL A 475 6.63 27.86 15.35
C VAL A 475 6.48 28.16 13.85
N PRO A 476 5.86 27.26 13.06
CA PRO A 476 5.65 27.45 11.63
C PRO A 476 4.49 28.42 11.36
N ALA A 477 4.40 28.93 10.13
CA ALA A 477 3.25 29.72 9.71
C ALA A 477 2.00 28.85 9.55
N ALA A 478 0.84 29.36 9.99
CA ALA A 478 -0.45 28.69 9.89
C ALA A 478 -0.79 28.24 8.47
N LEU A 479 -1.51 27.12 8.33
CA LEU A 479 -2.01 26.68 7.04
C LEU A 479 -2.90 27.76 6.41
N HIS A 480 -2.65 28.05 5.13
CA HIS A 480 -3.55 28.88 4.34
C HIS A 480 -4.89 28.14 4.14
N THR A 481 -6.00 28.85 3.97
CA THR A 481 -7.34 28.24 3.81
C THR A 481 -7.36 27.15 2.74
N ALA A 482 -6.82 27.42 1.54
CA ALA A 482 -6.70 26.41 0.49
C ALA A 482 -5.85 25.19 0.89
N GLU A 483 -4.76 25.40 1.63
CA GLU A 483 -3.94 24.29 2.13
C GLU A 483 -4.75 23.44 3.10
N ARG A 484 -5.45 24.06 4.05
CA ARG A 484 -6.30 23.36 5.03
C ARG A 484 -7.44 22.60 4.35
N THR A 485 -8.07 23.15 3.31
CA THR A 485 -9.10 22.45 2.53
C THR A 485 -8.56 21.16 1.91
N ALA A 486 -7.40 21.22 1.23
CA ALA A 486 -6.80 20.03 0.62
C ALA A 486 -6.33 19.01 1.66
N VAL A 487 -5.68 19.48 2.74
CA VAL A 487 -5.24 18.64 3.85
C VAL A 487 -6.43 17.91 4.47
N SER A 488 -7.49 18.65 4.82
CA SER A 488 -8.72 18.10 5.40
C SER A 488 -9.38 17.09 4.46
N PHE A 489 -9.49 17.40 3.17
CA PHE A 489 -10.09 16.51 2.17
C PHE A 489 -9.32 15.20 2.02
N LEU A 490 -7.99 15.25 1.93
CA LEU A 490 -7.15 14.05 1.79
C LEU A 490 -7.09 13.23 3.08
N LEU A 491 -7.28 13.83 4.25
CA LEU A 491 -7.46 13.10 5.49
C LEU A 491 -8.81 12.37 5.55
N GLU A 492 -9.84 12.82 4.83
CA GLU A 492 -11.07 12.04 4.69
C GLU A 492 -10.86 10.77 3.86
N ASP A 493 -10.00 10.79 2.85
CA ASP A 493 -9.61 9.57 2.13
C ASP A 493 -9.01 8.53 3.09
N ASP A 494 -8.18 8.98 4.02
CA ASP A 494 -7.56 8.12 5.02
C ASP A 494 -8.58 7.61 6.06
N ARG A 495 -9.53 8.45 6.50
CA ARG A 495 -10.65 8.04 7.37
C ARG A 495 -11.58 7.05 6.68
N ALA A 496 -11.83 7.25 5.40
CA ALA A 496 -12.72 6.43 4.61
C ALA A 496 -12.05 5.14 4.11
N ARG A 497 -10.76 4.89 4.36
CA ARG A 497 -10.03 3.72 3.81
C ARG A 497 -10.65 2.35 4.14
N ALA A 498 -11.30 2.23 5.29
CA ALA A 498 -12.02 1.00 5.66
C ALA A 498 -13.42 0.91 5.02
N LEU A 499 -13.91 2.02 4.49
CA LEU A 499 -15.15 2.15 3.73
C LEU A 499 -14.81 2.01 2.24
N SER A 500 -15.74 1.44 1.51
CA SER A 500 -15.52 0.94 0.15
C SER A 500 -16.46 1.56 -0.88
N LEU A 501 -17.54 2.21 -0.41
CA LEU A 501 -18.44 3.04 -1.22
C LEU A 501 -18.18 4.53 -1.08
N ARG A 502 -17.34 4.94 -0.12
CA ARG A 502 -16.98 6.34 0.15
C ARG A 502 -15.53 6.55 -0.23
N SER A 503 -15.28 7.33 -1.26
CA SER A 503 -13.95 7.47 -1.86
C SER A 503 -13.80 8.87 -2.42
N PRO A 504 -13.36 9.85 -1.60
CA PRO A 504 -13.12 11.21 -2.08
C PRO A 504 -12.02 11.25 -3.15
N VAL A 505 -11.12 10.27 -3.15
CA VAL A 505 -10.13 10.05 -4.22
C VAL A 505 -10.56 8.85 -5.08
N LEU A 506 -10.55 9.02 -6.41
CA LEU A 506 -10.85 7.96 -7.38
C LEU A 506 -9.55 7.48 -8.04
N ASP A 507 -9.20 6.21 -7.82
CA ASP A 507 -8.16 5.51 -8.58
C ASP A 507 -8.69 5.17 -9.98
N LEU A 508 -8.22 5.89 -11.00
CA LEU A 508 -8.71 5.73 -12.36
C LEU A 508 -8.39 4.35 -12.95
N ARG A 509 -7.29 3.72 -12.54
CA ARG A 509 -6.96 2.35 -12.91
C ARG A 509 -7.95 1.37 -12.29
N ALA A 510 -8.35 1.56 -11.02
CA ALA A 510 -9.41 0.76 -10.40
C ALA A 510 -10.75 0.91 -11.14
N VAL A 511 -11.13 2.15 -11.46
CA VAL A 511 -12.36 2.47 -12.17
C VAL A 511 -12.36 1.81 -13.55
N LEU A 512 -11.29 1.93 -14.33
CA LEU A 512 -11.20 1.32 -15.65
C LEU A 512 -11.25 -0.22 -15.58
N ALA A 513 -10.64 -0.83 -14.55
CA ALA A 513 -10.63 -2.28 -14.35
C ALA A 513 -12.03 -2.84 -14.03
N GLN A 514 -12.96 -2.01 -13.56
CA GLN A 514 -14.36 -2.42 -13.39
C GLN A 514 -15.09 -2.61 -14.73
N HIS A 515 -14.57 -2.08 -15.83
CA HIS A 515 -15.22 -2.11 -17.14
C HIS A 515 -14.51 -2.99 -18.16
N VAL A 516 -13.19 -3.19 -18.01
CA VAL A 516 -12.36 -3.95 -18.95
C VAL A 516 -11.47 -4.94 -18.21
N VAL A 517 -11.51 -6.20 -18.65
CA VAL A 517 -10.51 -7.23 -18.30
C VAL A 517 -9.45 -7.26 -19.39
N ALA A 518 -8.23 -6.92 -19.01
CA ALA A 518 -7.04 -7.06 -19.84
C ALA A 518 -6.58 -8.52 -19.95
N GLY A 519 -5.93 -8.86 -21.06
CA GLY A 519 -5.16 -10.10 -21.16
C GLY A 519 -3.77 -9.95 -20.54
N GLY A 520 -2.95 -11.00 -20.66
CA GLY A 520 -1.63 -11.06 -20.04
C GLY A 520 -1.68 -11.18 -18.52
N PRO A 521 -0.54 -10.98 -17.82
CA PRO A 521 -0.48 -11.07 -16.38
C PRO A 521 -1.41 -10.07 -15.66
N ALA A 522 -2.14 -10.54 -14.66
CA ALA A 522 -3.01 -9.68 -13.86
C ALA A 522 -2.25 -8.54 -13.15
N SER A 523 -0.99 -8.80 -12.74
CA SER A 523 -0.11 -7.79 -12.16
C SER A 523 0.21 -6.63 -13.11
N SER A 524 0.31 -6.88 -14.42
CA SER A 524 0.51 -5.83 -15.44
C SER A 524 -0.66 -4.87 -15.52
N SER A 525 -1.89 -5.35 -15.23
CA SER A 525 -3.11 -4.52 -15.18
C SER A 525 -3.14 -3.56 -13.99
N LEU A 526 -2.17 -3.66 -13.08
CA LEU A 526 -1.96 -2.66 -12.02
C LEU A 526 -1.36 -1.35 -12.57
N ARG A 527 -0.85 -1.33 -13.81
CA ARG A 527 -0.45 -0.10 -14.49
C ARG A 527 -1.56 0.42 -15.39
N LEU A 528 -1.88 1.71 -15.26
CA LEU A 528 -2.97 2.35 -16.02
C LEU A 528 -2.73 2.33 -17.54
N ASP A 529 -1.51 2.59 -18.00
CA ASP A 529 -1.13 2.61 -19.41
C ASP A 529 -1.33 1.23 -20.09
N TYR A 530 -1.00 0.14 -19.38
CA TYR A 530 -1.30 -1.21 -19.82
C TYR A 530 -2.81 -1.43 -19.99
N LEU A 531 -3.59 -1.07 -18.95
CA LEU A 531 -5.04 -1.26 -18.95
C LEU A 531 -5.75 -0.40 -20.01
N VAL A 532 -5.26 0.82 -20.23
CA VAL A 532 -5.74 1.72 -21.29
C VAL A 532 -5.52 1.11 -22.67
N ALA A 533 -4.34 0.55 -22.94
CA ALA A 533 -4.07 -0.13 -24.21
C ALA A 533 -5.07 -1.28 -24.46
N TRP A 534 -5.38 -2.06 -23.43
CA TRP A 534 -6.41 -3.10 -23.50
C TRP A 534 -7.82 -2.55 -23.70
N ALA A 535 -8.19 -1.47 -23.02
CA ALA A 535 -9.48 -0.82 -23.21
C ALA A 535 -9.66 -0.29 -24.64
N GLU A 536 -8.61 0.25 -25.24
CA GLU A 536 -8.63 0.74 -26.61
C GLU A 536 -8.85 -0.37 -27.64
N THR A 537 -8.44 -1.62 -27.37
CA THR A 537 -8.67 -2.75 -28.28
C THR A 537 -10.15 -3.01 -28.59
N LEU A 538 -11.04 -2.64 -27.66
CA LEU A 538 -12.49 -2.75 -27.83
C LEU A 538 -13.03 -1.91 -28.99
N THR A 539 -12.25 -0.94 -29.48
CA THR A 539 -12.61 -0.07 -30.60
C THR A 539 -11.56 -0.01 -31.70
N ARG A 540 -10.27 -0.20 -31.38
CA ARG A 540 -9.14 -0.05 -32.31
C ARG A 540 -8.60 -1.38 -32.86
N GLY A 541 -9.08 -2.52 -32.38
CA GLY A 541 -8.64 -3.84 -32.82
C GLY A 541 -7.62 -4.51 -31.88
N PRO A 542 -7.21 -5.75 -32.19
CA PRO A 542 -6.40 -6.56 -31.29
C PRO A 542 -4.97 -6.05 -31.14
N VAL A 543 -4.39 -6.29 -29.97
CA VAL A 543 -2.95 -6.15 -29.69
C VAL A 543 -2.31 -7.52 -29.60
N LYS A 544 -0.98 -7.57 -29.73
CA LYS A 544 -0.22 -8.77 -29.37
C LYS A 544 0.17 -8.68 -27.89
N PRO A 545 -0.34 -9.56 -27.01
CA PRO A 545 -0.19 -9.40 -25.56
C PRO A 545 1.25 -9.28 -25.07
N ARG A 546 2.15 -10.14 -25.58
CA ARG A 546 3.57 -10.15 -25.21
C ARG A 546 4.31 -8.91 -25.69
N GLU A 547 4.01 -8.42 -26.91
CA GLU A 547 4.62 -7.18 -27.43
C GLU A 547 4.18 -5.97 -26.61
N LEU A 548 2.89 -5.89 -26.25
CA LEU A 548 2.38 -4.82 -25.39
C LEU A 548 3.00 -4.85 -23.98
N GLU A 549 3.08 -6.02 -23.35
CA GLU A 549 3.71 -6.18 -22.03
C GLU A 549 5.17 -5.71 -22.06
N ASP A 550 5.93 -6.16 -23.05
CA ASP A 550 7.33 -5.81 -23.24
C ASP A 550 7.52 -4.30 -23.50
N ASP A 551 6.65 -3.68 -24.31
CA ASP A 551 6.73 -2.24 -24.62
C ASP A 551 6.42 -1.37 -23.38
N VAL A 552 5.42 -1.77 -22.59
CA VAL A 552 5.07 -1.09 -21.33
C VAL A 552 6.18 -1.25 -20.29
N GLU A 553 6.80 -2.42 -20.18
CA GLU A 553 7.93 -2.68 -19.29
C GLU A 553 9.17 -1.86 -19.70
N ARG A 554 9.45 -1.73 -21.00
CA ARG A 554 10.58 -0.94 -21.52
C ARG A 554 10.34 0.57 -21.52
N SER A 555 9.10 1.02 -21.29
CA SER A 555 8.75 2.45 -21.25
C SER A 555 9.66 3.23 -20.29
N GLN A 556 10.05 4.44 -20.68
CA GLN A 556 10.80 5.33 -19.80
C GLN A 556 9.91 5.99 -18.73
N HIS A 557 8.59 5.94 -18.91
CA HIS A 557 7.61 6.63 -18.09
C HIS A 557 6.68 5.66 -17.39
N THR A 558 6.09 6.11 -16.29
CA THR A 558 5.02 5.40 -15.59
C THR A 558 3.84 6.34 -15.35
N PRO A 559 2.59 5.82 -15.44
CA PRO A 559 1.40 6.67 -15.33
C PRO A 559 1.14 7.19 -13.90
N GLY A 560 1.48 6.41 -12.88
CA GLY A 560 1.36 6.76 -11.45
C GLY A 560 2.49 7.66 -10.94
N ALA A 561 2.42 8.14 -9.70
CA ALA A 561 3.33 9.16 -9.16
C ALA A 561 4.83 8.81 -9.20
N ARG A 562 5.18 7.53 -9.03
CA ARG A 562 6.57 7.04 -9.11
C ARG A 562 7.14 7.24 -10.51
N LEU A 563 8.46 7.23 -10.60
CA LEU A 563 9.21 7.27 -11.85
C LEU A 563 9.81 5.88 -12.11
N THR A 564 10.14 5.58 -13.37
CA THR A 564 11.06 4.47 -13.64
C THR A 564 12.44 4.79 -13.05
N GLY A 565 13.24 3.78 -12.71
CA GLY A 565 14.61 3.98 -12.22
C GLY A 565 15.44 4.85 -13.17
N ARG A 566 15.38 4.57 -14.48
CA ARG A 566 16.09 5.32 -15.52
C ARG A 566 15.70 6.80 -15.55
N ARG A 567 14.40 7.09 -15.40
CA ARG A 567 13.88 8.46 -15.38
C ARG A 567 14.24 9.19 -14.10
N SER A 568 14.12 8.51 -12.96
CA SER A 568 14.55 9.00 -11.65
C SER A 568 16.02 9.40 -11.67
N ASP A 569 16.91 8.56 -12.21
CA ASP A 569 18.33 8.85 -12.36
C ASP A 569 18.61 10.05 -13.28
N ALA A 570 17.89 10.14 -14.41
CA ALA A 570 18.03 11.26 -15.35
C ALA A 570 17.62 12.59 -14.71
N VAL A 571 16.49 12.62 -14.01
CA VAL A 571 15.98 13.80 -13.28
C VAL A 571 16.93 14.17 -12.15
N HIS A 572 17.35 13.19 -11.35
CA HIS A 572 18.27 13.40 -10.22
C HIS A 572 19.62 13.97 -10.67
N ARG A 573 20.22 13.42 -11.75
CA ARG A 573 21.46 13.95 -12.33
C ARG A 573 21.29 15.37 -12.87
N ALA A 574 20.16 15.68 -13.50
CA ALA A 574 19.89 17.03 -13.98
C ALA A 574 19.73 18.02 -12.81
N LEU A 575 19.12 17.60 -11.70
CA LEU A 575 18.92 18.43 -10.52
C LEU A 575 20.22 18.66 -9.71
N THR A 576 21.06 17.63 -9.59
CA THR A 576 22.25 17.66 -8.70
C THR A 576 23.58 17.88 -9.44
N GLY A 577 23.60 17.77 -10.78
CA GLY A 577 24.79 17.88 -11.61
C GLY A 577 25.58 16.57 -11.80
N GLY A 578 25.26 15.51 -11.04
CA GLY A 578 25.97 14.24 -11.12
C GLY A 578 27.41 14.31 -10.61
N ARG A 579 28.26 13.37 -11.01
CA ARG A 579 29.64 13.26 -10.48
C ARG A 579 30.53 14.38 -11.03
N GLY A 580 30.67 15.47 -10.27
CA GLY A 580 31.53 16.61 -10.59
C GLY A 580 31.00 17.53 -11.70
N GLY A 581 29.73 17.36 -12.10
CA GLY A 581 29.05 18.27 -13.03
C GLY A 581 28.20 19.31 -12.29
N GLU A 582 27.82 20.37 -13.00
CA GLU A 582 26.91 21.39 -12.47
C GLU A 582 25.44 21.00 -12.70
N PRO A 583 24.52 21.35 -11.79
CA PRO A 583 23.08 21.25 -12.01
C PRO A 583 22.67 21.85 -13.37
N ASN A 584 21.71 21.22 -14.04
CA ASN A 584 21.14 21.68 -15.30
C ASN A 584 19.63 21.92 -15.15
N PRO A 585 19.20 23.12 -14.70
CA PRO A 585 17.80 23.43 -14.45
C PRO A 585 16.91 23.31 -15.70
N GLN A 586 17.41 23.68 -16.88
CA GLN A 586 16.63 23.59 -18.12
C GLN A 586 16.32 22.14 -18.48
N ARG A 587 17.33 21.26 -18.36
CA ARG A 587 17.14 19.81 -18.58
C ARG A 587 16.25 19.20 -17.52
N TYR A 588 16.41 19.60 -16.26
CA TYR A 588 15.54 19.16 -15.17
C TYR A 588 14.07 19.48 -15.46
N THR A 589 13.76 20.75 -15.76
CA THR A 589 12.39 21.18 -16.09
C THR A 589 11.83 20.45 -17.32
N ALA A 590 12.64 20.24 -18.36
CA ALA A 590 12.22 19.51 -19.56
C ALA A 590 11.85 18.05 -19.25
N LEU A 591 12.67 17.35 -18.47
CA LEU A 591 12.41 15.96 -18.06
C LEU A 591 11.17 15.86 -17.17
N VAL A 592 10.99 16.75 -16.20
CA VAL A 592 9.78 16.73 -15.35
C VAL A 592 8.53 17.03 -16.17
N THR A 593 8.61 17.99 -17.10
CA THR A 593 7.47 18.36 -17.96
C THR A 593 7.08 17.23 -18.91
N GLU A 594 8.05 16.58 -19.56
CA GLU A 594 7.79 15.42 -20.43
C GLU A 594 7.19 14.25 -19.65
N GLU A 595 7.64 14.05 -18.40
CA GLU A 595 7.07 13.02 -17.53
C GLU A 595 5.59 13.32 -17.19
N LEU A 596 5.29 14.55 -16.79
CA LEU A 596 3.91 14.96 -16.49
C LEU A 596 3.03 14.90 -17.75
N ALA A 597 3.55 15.27 -18.92
CA ALA A 597 2.83 15.18 -20.18
C ALA A 597 2.42 13.75 -20.52
N TYR A 598 3.30 12.76 -20.32
CA TYR A 598 2.97 11.35 -20.49
C TYR A 598 1.83 10.92 -19.55
N LYS A 599 1.90 11.31 -18.26
CA LYS A 599 0.86 10.97 -17.27
C LYS A 599 -0.48 11.60 -17.62
N CYS A 600 -0.48 12.86 -18.06
CA CYS A 600 -1.68 13.56 -18.54
C CYS A 600 -2.30 12.82 -19.73
N ASP A 601 -1.51 12.43 -20.74
CA ASP A 601 -1.98 11.69 -21.92
C ASP A 601 -2.64 10.35 -21.54
N VAL A 602 -1.99 9.57 -20.67
CA VAL A 602 -2.54 8.29 -20.23
C VAL A 602 -3.86 8.47 -19.47
N LEU A 603 -3.93 9.47 -18.59
CA LEU A 603 -5.16 9.82 -17.85
C LEU A 603 -6.27 10.24 -18.83
N ASP A 604 -5.95 11.06 -19.83
CA ASP A 604 -6.88 11.49 -20.86
C ASP A 604 -7.44 10.33 -21.70
N ARG A 605 -6.58 9.40 -22.10
CA ARG A 605 -6.99 8.19 -22.83
C ARG A 605 -7.85 7.26 -21.98
N ALA A 606 -7.55 7.12 -20.69
CA ALA A 606 -8.39 6.36 -19.75
C ALA A 606 -9.79 6.98 -19.61
N LEU A 607 -9.87 8.31 -19.41
CA LEU A 607 -11.15 9.01 -19.36
C LEU A 607 -11.92 8.91 -20.68
N ALA A 608 -11.23 8.96 -21.82
CA ALA A 608 -11.85 8.76 -23.13
C ALA A 608 -12.46 7.35 -23.27
N ALA A 609 -11.77 6.31 -22.80
CA ALA A 609 -12.30 4.95 -22.76
C ALA A 609 -13.55 4.85 -21.88
N LEU A 610 -13.55 5.51 -20.71
CA LEU A 610 -14.71 5.54 -19.82
C LEU A 610 -15.92 6.27 -20.43
N ARG A 611 -15.72 7.31 -21.23
CA ARG A 611 -16.84 8.01 -21.91
C ARG A 611 -17.61 7.11 -22.88
N ALA A 612 -17.03 6.01 -23.35
CA ALA A 612 -17.72 5.04 -24.19
C ALA A 612 -18.64 4.08 -23.41
N VAL A 613 -18.60 4.10 -22.07
CA VAL A 613 -19.44 3.28 -21.20
C VAL A 613 -20.63 4.13 -20.72
N ARG A 614 -21.85 3.56 -20.83
CA ARG A 614 -23.08 4.23 -20.37
C ARG A 614 -23.13 4.33 -18.85
N ASP A 615 -23.85 5.32 -18.36
CA ASP A 615 -24.13 5.46 -16.93
C ASP A 615 -25.13 4.39 -16.46
N SER A 616 -24.88 3.88 -15.26
CA SER A 616 -25.74 2.94 -14.54
C SER A 616 -26.89 3.67 -13.85
N ALA A 617 -28.04 3.00 -13.71
CA ALA A 617 -29.10 3.45 -12.81
C ALA A 617 -28.66 3.52 -11.33
N LEU A 618 -27.61 2.78 -10.94
CA LEU A 618 -27.07 2.78 -9.58
C LEU A 618 -26.15 3.97 -9.28
N ARG A 619 -25.79 4.77 -10.29
CA ARG A 619 -24.82 5.86 -10.14
C ARG A 619 -25.25 6.88 -9.08
N ASP A 620 -26.52 7.26 -9.07
CA ASP A 620 -27.08 8.20 -8.09
C ASP A 620 -27.01 7.65 -6.66
N VAL A 621 -27.06 6.33 -6.47
CA VAL A 621 -26.90 5.69 -5.16
C VAL A 621 -25.48 5.89 -4.64
N HIS A 622 -24.49 5.56 -5.47
CA HIS A 622 -23.07 5.75 -5.11
C HIS A 622 -22.79 7.23 -4.83
N HIS A 623 -23.29 8.12 -5.69
CA HIS A 623 -23.08 9.56 -5.53
C HIS A 623 -23.75 10.11 -4.27
N ALA A 624 -24.95 9.64 -3.91
CA ALA A 624 -25.63 10.05 -2.69
C ALA A 624 -24.93 9.55 -1.41
N ILE A 625 -24.39 8.32 -1.42
CA ILE A 625 -23.60 7.79 -0.30
C ILE A 625 -22.34 8.63 -0.07
N GLU A 626 -21.62 8.97 -1.13
CA GLU A 626 -20.46 9.87 -1.04
C GLU A 626 -20.85 11.29 -0.60
N ALA A 627 -21.92 11.85 -1.17
CA ALA A 627 -22.38 13.20 -0.83
C ALA A 627 -22.77 13.34 0.64
N ASP A 628 -23.39 12.31 1.24
CA ASP A 628 -23.72 12.27 2.67
C ASP A 628 -22.45 12.27 3.54
N ALA A 629 -21.42 11.53 3.13
CA ALA A 629 -20.11 11.52 3.80
C ALA A 629 -19.42 12.89 3.69
N GLN A 630 -19.41 13.48 2.50
CA GLN A 630 -18.80 14.80 2.30
C GLN A 630 -19.56 15.93 3.00
N ALA A 631 -20.86 15.77 3.28
CA ALA A 631 -21.58 16.71 4.11
C ALA A 631 -21.04 16.74 5.54
N VAL A 632 -20.61 15.59 6.09
CA VAL A 632 -19.91 15.53 7.38
C VAL A 632 -18.55 16.21 7.29
N TRP A 633 -17.77 15.90 6.25
CA TRP A 633 -16.47 16.52 6.01
C TRP A 633 -16.54 18.05 5.94
N ARG A 634 -17.49 18.60 5.17
CA ARG A 634 -17.66 20.06 5.06
C ARG A 634 -17.94 20.70 6.42
N ARG A 635 -18.77 20.09 7.27
CA ARG A 635 -18.98 20.59 8.64
C ARG A 635 -17.72 20.49 9.50
N ARG A 636 -16.90 19.44 9.35
CA ARG A 636 -15.59 19.36 10.03
C ARG A 636 -14.69 20.51 9.62
N LEU A 637 -14.62 20.76 8.31
CA LEU A 637 -13.83 21.86 7.75
C LEU A 637 -14.35 23.22 8.22
N ASP A 638 -15.66 23.45 8.21
CA ASP A 638 -16.26 24.74 8.59
C ASP A 638 -16.09 25.04 10.09
N LEU A 639 -16.20 24.01 10.94
CA LEU A 639 -16.11 24.15 12.40
C LEU A 639 -14.71 23.90 12.96
N HIS A 640 -13.72 23.64 12.09
CA HIS A 640 -12.35 23.29 12.48
C HIS A 640 -12.31 22.11 13.48
N ALA A 641 -13.29 21.22 13.39
CA ALA A 641 -13.52 20.16 14.37
C ALA A 641 -13.34 18.81 13.71
N SER A 642 -12.34 18.06 14.15
CA SER A 642 -11.94 16.77 13.58
C SER A 642 -11.47 16.80 12.11
N ASP A 643 -11.26 17.97 11.50
CA ASP A 643 -10.81 18.07 10.11
C ASP A 643 -9.34 17.67 9.93
N LEU A 644 -8.48 18.00 10.90
CA LEU A 644 -7.04 17.63 10.93
C LEU A 644 -6.71 16.32 11.67
N VAL A 645 -7.69 15.47 11.99
CA VAL A 645 -7.42 14.19 12.67
C VAL A 645 -6.68 13.21 11.75
N ARG A 646 -5.56 12.69 12.26
CA ARG A 646 -4.68 11.72 11.60
C ARG A 646 -5.13 10.30 11.89
N PHE A 647 -5.42 9.47 10.88
CA PHE A 647 -6.05 8.15 11.11
C PHE A 647 -5.14 7.17 11.88
N GLY A 648 -3.81 7.34 11.75
CA GLY A 648 -2.81 6.66 12.57
C GLY A 648 -3.08 6.78 14.08
N ARG A 649 -3.82 7.81 14.50
CA ARG A 649 -4.01 8.25 15.88
C ARG A 649 -5.46 8.45 16.27
N THR A 650 -6.38 7.91 15.47
CA THR A 650 -7.79 7.88 15.82
C THR A 650 -7.97 7.14 17.15
N TYR A 651 -8.61 7.82 18.11
CA TYR A 651 -8.87 7.26 19.44
C TYR A 651 -9.56 5.89 19.33
N ARG A 652 -9.13 4.93 20.17
CA ARG A 652 -9.59 3.53 20.07
C ARG A 652 -11.11 3.40 20.13
N HIS A 653 -11.77 4.21 20.95
CA HIS A 653 -13.24 4.24 21.01
C HIS A 653 -13.87 4.60 19.66
N TRP A 654 -13.36 5.64 19.00
CA TRP A 654 -13.88 6.06 17.69
C TRP A 654 -13.68 4.95 16.65
N ARG A 655 -12.49 4.33 16.58
CA ARG A 655 -12.25 3.18 15.70
C ARG A 655 -13.23 2.03 15.94
N ASN A 656 -13.48 1.68 17.20
CA ASN A 656 -14.43 0.63 17.55
C ASN A 656 -15.87 1.01 17.20
N SER A 657 -16.26 2.28 17.37
CA SER A 657 -17.60 2.76 17.06
C SER A 657 -17.94 2.74 15.57
N LEU A 658 -16.92 2.78 14.69
CA LEU A 658 -17.09 2.72 13.24
C LEU A 658 -17.24 1.30 12.68
N VAL A 659 -16.96 0.24 13.46
CA VAL A 659 -17.03 -1.15 12.97
C VAL A 659 -18.39 -1.48 12.33
N PRO A 660 -19.55 -1.17 12.95
CA PRO A 660 -20.85 -1.43 12.33
C PRO A 660 -21.06 -0.66 11.00
N VAL A 661 -20.52 0.55 10.90
CA VAL A 661 -20.58 1.36 9.67
C VAL A 661 -19.74 0.71 8.58
N ILE A 662 -18.54 0.23 8.90
CA ILE A 662 -17.64 -0.49 7.99
C ILE A 662 -18.28 -1.78 7.48
N GLU A 663 -18.85 -2.59 8.38
CA GLU A 663 -19.53 -3.83 8.00
C GLU A 663 -20.77 -3.56 7.13
N SER A 664 -21.56 -2.53 7.46
CA SER A 664 -22.71 -2.12 6.67
C SER A 664 -22.30 -1.59 5.29
N ASP A 665 -21.21 -0.85 5.20
CA ASP A 665 -20.67 -0.33 3.94
C ASP A 665 -20.18 -1.47 3.04
N GLY A 666 -19.37 -2.38 3.59
CA GLY A 666 -18.87 -3.56 2.88
C GLY A 666 -20.00 -4.46 2.37
N ARG A 667 -21.05 -4.67 3.19
CA ARG A 667 -22.26 -5.40 2.78
C ARG A 667 -23.01 -4.69 1.65
N CYS A 668 -23.22 -3.38 1.79
CA CYS A 668 -23.88 -2.57 0.77
C CYS A 668 -23.10 -2.63 -0.56
N ARG A 669 -21.77 -2.52 -0.53
CA ARG A 669 -20.93 -2.65 -1.72
C ARG A 669 -21.11 -4.00 -2.39
N HIS A 670 -21.04 -5.08 -1.61
CA HIS A 670 -21.17 -6.44 -2.15
C HIS A 670 -22.54 -6.66 -2.80
N GLN A 671 -23.61 -6.15 -2.18
CA GLN A 671 -24.97 -6.19 -2.70
C GLN A 671 -25.17 -5.36 -3.98
N LEU A 672 -24.60 -4.14 -4.03
CA LEU A 672 -24.64 -3.28 -5.21
C LEU A 672 -23.81 -3.85 -6.37
N ALA A 673 -22.64 -4.42 -6.08
CA ALA A 673 -21.81 -5.10 -7.07
C ALA A 673 -22.55 -6.31 -7.66
N ALA A 674 -23.21 -7.12 -6.83
CA ALA A 674 -24.04 -8.24 -7.29
C ALA A 674 -25.23 -7.77 -8.16
N LEU A 675 -25.76 -6.55 -7.96
CA LEU A 675 -26.83 -6.00 -8.78
C LEU A 675 -26.32 -5.45 -10.12
N GLY A 676 -25.23 -4.68 -10.11
CA GLY A 676 -24.81 -3.85 -11.25
C GLY A 676 -23.62 -4.37 -12.06
N ASN A 677 -22.84 -5.33 -11.55
CA ASN A 677 -21.68 -5.90 -12.24
C ASN A 677 -21.93 -7.38 -12.57
N PRO A 678 -22.24 -7.71 -13.83
CA PRO A 678 -22.49 -9.09 -14.26
C PRO A 678 -21.33 -10.05 -14.03
N GLN A 679 -20.09 -9.62 -14.26
CA GLN A 679 -18.92 -10.46 -14.03
C GLN A 679 -18.69 -10.71 -12.54
N ALA A 680 -18.77 -9.69 -11.70
CA ALA A 680 -18.64 -9.86 -10.25
C ALA A 680 -19.74 -10.76 -9.69
N ALA A 681 -20.99 -10.62 -10.17
CA ALA A 681 -22.08 -11.49 -9.77
C ALA A 681 -21.90 -12.94 -10.21
N ALA A 682 -21.34 -13.17 -11.42
CA ALA A 682 -21.00 -14.51 -11.89
C ALA A 682 -19.85 -15.15 -11.09
N ASP A 683 -18.83 -14.38 -10.75
CA ASP A 683 -17.72 -14.83 -9.89
C ASP A 683 -18.23 -15.18 -8.48
N MET A 684 -19.08 -14.32 -7.90
CA MET A 684 -19.76 -14.60 -6.62
C MET A 684 -20.61 -15.88 -6.69
N ALA A 685 -21.33 -16.09 -7.79
CA ALA A 685 -22.16 -17.28 -7.99
C ALA A 685 -21.31 -18.58 -8.12
N ALA A 686 -20.10 -18.48 -8.66
CA ALA A 686 -19.17 -19.60 -8.81
C ALA A 686 -18.39 -19.92 -7.52
N ASP A 687 -18.22 -18.93 -6.63
CA ASP A 687 -17.49 -19.06 -5.37
C ASP A 687 -18.27 -19.90 -4.35
N ALA A 688 -17.69 -21.03 -3.92
CA ALA A 688 -18.28 -21.89 -2.90
C ALA A 688 -18.37 -21.24 -1.50
N GLY A 689 -17.61 -20.16 -1.26
CA GLY A 689 -17.65 -19.35 -0.05
C GLY A 689 -18.89 -18.45 0.03
N VAL A 690 -19.42 -17.99 -1.11
CA VAL A 690 -20.63 -17.17 -1.21
C VAL A 690 -21.84 -18.08 -1.29
N ARG A 691 -22.82 -17.86 -0.42
CA ARG A 691 -23.98 -18.77 -0.26
C ARG A 691 -25.28 -18.15 -0.74
N GLU A 692 -25.28 -16.83 -0.88
CA GLU A 692 -26.43 -15.98 -1.10
C GLU A 692 -26.69 -15.73 -2.59
N VAL A 693 -25.69 -15.91 -3.45
CA VAL A 693 -25.75 -15.69 -4.91
C VAL A 693 -25.41 -16.99 -5.62
N VAL A 694 -26.21 -17.42 -6.60
CA VAL A 694 -26.03 -18.72 -7.28
C VAL A 694 -26.41 -18.64 -8.76
N PRO A 695 -25.84 -19.52 -9.61
CA PRO A 695 -26.27 -19.64 -10.99
C PRO A 695 -27.56 -20.46 -11.08
N ALA A 696 -28.39 -20.14 -12.07
CA ALA A 696 -29.56 -20.92 -12.43
C ALA A 696 -29.76 -20.97 -13.94
N THR A 697 -30.45 -21.99 -14.45
CA THR A 697 -30.79 -22.13 -15.87
C THR A 697 -32.29 -22.28 -16.06
N VAL A 698 -32.86 -21.60 -17.05
CA VAL A 698 -34.29 -21.71 -17.37
C VAL A 698 -34.57 -23.04 -18.09
N VAL A 699 -35.50 -23.83 -17.55
CA VAL A 699 -35.92 -25.12 -18.12
C VAL A 699 -37.18 -24.98 -18.96
N SER A 700 -38.18 -24.27 -18.45
CA SER A 700 -39.44 -23.96 -19.14
C SER A 700 -39.99 -22.61 -18.69
N THR A 701 -40.85 -22.01 -19.48
CA THR A 701 -41.46 -20.69 -19.21
C THR A 701 -42.95 -20.75 -18.86
N ALA A 702 -43.61 -21.89 -19.10
CA ALA A 702 -45.02 -22.11 -18.76
C ALA A 702 -45.25 -23.56 -18.27
N PRO A 703 -45.14 -23.84 -16.95
CA PRO A 703 -44.76 -22.92 -15.87
C PRO A 703 -43.27 -22.52 -15.95
N LEU A 704 -42.91 -21.41 -15.30
CA LEU A 704 -41.51 -20.98 -15.18
C LEU A 704 -40.77 -21.93 -14.23
N VAL A 705 -39.85 -22.72 -14.78
CA VAL A 705 -39.06 -23.72 -14.04
C VAL A 705 -37.59 -23.44 -14.23
N LEU A 706 -36.85 -23.46 -13.12
CA LEU A 706 -35.41 -23.22 -13.06
C LEU A 706 -34.67 -24.44 -12.52
N ASP A 707 -33.50 -24.73 -13.08
CA ASP A 707 -32.49 -25.54 -12.43
C ASP A 707 -31.54 -24.60 -11.66
N VAL A 708 -31.56 -24.67 -10.32
CA VAL A 708 -30.80 -23.76 -9.44
C VAL A 708 -29.59 -24.48 -8.86
N GLU A 709 -28.38 -24.01 -9.13
CA GLU A 709 -27.15 -24.70 -8.74
C GLU A 709 -26.76 -24.53 -7.26
N SER A 710 -27.72 -24.72 -6.35
CA SER A 710 -27.51 -24.60 -4.91
C SER A 710 -27.99 -25.84 -4.14
N ARG A 711 -27.39 -26.08 -2.98
CA ARG A 711 -27.95 -26.99 -1.97
C ARG A 711 -28.73 -26.24 -0.88
N ARG A 712 -28.60 -24.91 -0.81
CA ARG A 712 -29.16 -24.07 0.26
C ARG A 712 -30.39 -23.30 -0.22
N ILE A 713 -30.30 -22.73 -1.41
CA ILE A 713 -31.43 -22.08 -2.08
C ILE A 713 -32.26 -23.19 -2.70
N GLY A 714 -33.39 -23.51 -2.07
CA GLY A 714 -34.30 -24.57 -2.48
C GLY A 714 -35.77 -24.20 -2.27
N ALA A 715 -36.65 -25.20 -2.25
CA ALA A 715 -38.08 -24.99 -2.08
C ALA A 715 -38.41 -24.18 -0.80
N GLY A 716 -39.31 -23.20 -0.91
CA GLY A 716 -39.67 -22.28 0.16
C GLY A 716 -38.79 -21.02 0.24
N VAL A 717 -37.60 -21.03 -0.36
CA VAL A 717 -36.74 -19.84 -0.41
C VAL A 717 -37.28 -18.86 -1.45
N ARG A 718 -37.27 -17.57 -1.10
CA ARG A 718 -37.59 -16.49 -2.02
C ARG A 718 -36.31 -15.98 -2.66
N ILE A 719 -36.31 -15.93 -3.99
CA ILE A 719 -35.17 -15.44 -4.77
C ILE A 719 -35.50 -14.15 -5.50
N VAL A 720 -34.46 -13.40 -5.85
CA VAL A 720 -34.49 -12.26 -6.76
C VAL A 720 -33.59 -12.54 -7.95
N LEU A 721 -34.05 -12.19 -9.16
CA LEU A 721 -33.26 -12.28 -10.37
C LEU A 721 -32.35 -11.05 -10.51
N LEU A 722 -31.04 -11.30 -10.56
CA LEU A 722 -30.02 -10.25 -10.68
C LEU A 722 -29.59 -10.05 -12.13
N HIS A 723 -29.29 -11.14 -12.85
CA HIS A 723 -28.78 -11.08 -14.23
C HIS A 723 -29.41 -12.15 -15.11
N VAL A 724 -29.54 -11.83 -16.41
CA VAL A 724 -29.93 -12.79 -17.46
C VAL A 724 -28.89 -12.70 -18.57
N ASN A 725 -28.24 -13.82 -18.90
CA ASN A 725 -27.22 -13.93 -19.95
C ASN A 725 -26.13 -12.84 -19.88
N GLY A 726 -25.75 -12.43 -18.67
CA GLY A 726 -24.74 -11.38 -18.45
C GLY A 726 -25.27 -9.94 -18.51
N GLU A 727 -26.59 -9.74 -18.58
CA GLU A 727 -27.22 -8.43 -18.50
C GLU A 727 -27.85 -8.21 -17.12
N ALA A 728 -27.49 -7.09 -16.49
CA ALA A 728 -28.00 -6.70 -15.18
C ALA A 728 -29.47 -6.26 -15.24
N CYS A 729 -30.32 -6.92 -14.46
CA CYS A 729 -31.77 -6.63 -14.42
C CYS A 729 -32.08 -5.25 -13.82
N VAL A 730 -31.16 -4.71 -13.01
CA VAL A 730 -31.28 -3.36 -12.45
C VAL A 730 -31.23 -2.26 -13.52
N GLU A 731 -30.62 -2.56 -14.67
CA GLU A 731 -30.47 -1.63 -15.80
C GLU A 731 -31.61 -1.74 -16.84
N ARG A 732 -32.55 -2.68 -16.65
CA ARG A 732 -33.63 -2.93 -17.61
C ARG A 732 -34.72 -1.85 -17.55
N PRO A 733 -35.33 -1.49 -18.70
CA PRO A 733 -36.55 -0.69 -18.71
C PRO A 733 -37.63 -1.34 -17.84
N GLY A 734 -38.23 -0.57 -16.92
CA GLY A 734 -39.26 -1.06 -15.99
C GLY A 734 -38.76 -1.30 -14.56
N THR A 735 -37.45 -1.34 -14.33
CA THR A 735 -36.89 -1.26 -12.97
C THR A 735 -36.85 0.20 -12.53
N ALA A 736 -37.53 0.52 -11.43
CA ALA A 736 -37.54 1.87 -10.87
C ALA A 736 -36.75 1.90 -9.55
N MET A 737 -35.79 2.82 -9.46
CA MET A 737 -35.02 3.07 -8.25
C MET A 737 -35.63 4.27 -7.50
N THR A 738 -35.81 4.11 -6.19
CA THR A 738 -36.25 5.18 -5.29
C THR A 738 -35.30 5.28 -4.10
N PRO A 739 -34.52 6.37 -3.97
CA PRO A 739 -33.71 6.60 -2.79
C PRO A 739 -34.59 6.93 -1.58
N LEU A 740 -34.30 6.31 -0.44
CA LEU A 740 -34.91 6.59 0.86
C LEU A 740 -33.81 6.99 1.86
N LYS A 741 -34.21 7.53 3.03
CA LYS A 741 -33.27 8.03 4.05
C LYS A 741 -32.23 6.99 4.48
N GLY A 742 -32.60 5.72 4.62
CA GLY A 742 -31.70 4.66 5.10
C GLY A 742 -31.56 3.47 4.14
N SER A 743 -32.13 3.54 2.95
CA SER A 743 -32.12 2.44 1.98
C SER A 743 -32.39 2.93 0.57
N VAL A 744 -32.13 2.09 -0.41
CA VAL A 744 -32.58 2.28 -1.79
C VAL A 744 -33.54 1.17 -2.13
N LYS A 745 -34.68 1.53 -2.72
CA LYS A 745 -35.72 0.59 -3.11
C LYS A 745 -35.72 0.40 -4.62
N PHE A 746 -35.72 -0.84 -5.07
CA PHE A 746 -35.80 -1.23 -6.48
C PHE A 746 -37.13 -1.94 -6.74
N ALA A 747 -38.02 -1.31 -7.48
CA ALA A 747 -39.29 -1.90 -7.92
C ALA A 747 -39.17 -2.46 -9.34
N GLY A 748 -40.01 -3.43 -9.71
CA GLY A 748 -40.03 -4.02 -11.06
C GLY A 748 -39.11 -5.21 -11.28
N MET A 749 -38.24 -5.54 -10.31
CA MET A 749 -37.43 -6.76 -10.35
C MET A 749 -38.28 -8.02 -10.17
N ALA A 750 -37.86 -9.13 -10.80
CA ALA A 750 -38.53 -10.43 -10.65
C ALA A 750 -38.14 -11.08 -9.31
N ILE A 751 -39.11 -11.20 -8.41
CA ILE A 751 -38.93 -11.71 -7.04
C ILE A 751 -40.05 -12.69 -6.73
N GLY A 752 -39.73 -13.86 -6.19
CA GLY A 752 -40.75 -14.83 -5.78
C GLY A 752 -40.22 -16.11 -5.15
N PRO A 753 -41.10 -16.93 -4.56
CA PRO A 753 -40.73 -18.19 -3.93
C PRO A 753 -40.44 -19.30 -4.94
N LEU A 754 -39.56 -20.20 -4.57
CA LEU A 754 -39.33 -21.47 -5.25
C LEU A 754 -40.23 -22.57 -4.66
N ALA A 755 -40.78 -23.42 -5.52
CA ALA A 755 -41.53 -24.62 -5.15
C ALA A 755 -40.89 -25.85 -5.80
N ALA A 756 -40.85 -26.98 -5.08
CA ALA A 756 -40.32 -28.23 -5.63
C ALA A 756 -41.17 -28.71 -6.82
N VAL A 757 -40.50 -29.19 -7.87
CA VAL A 757 -41.15 -29.79 -9.04
C VAL A 757 -40.63 -31.21 -9.20
N GLY A 758 -41.52 -32.19 -8.98
CA GLY A 758 -41.15 -33.61 -9.06
C GLY A 758 -40.10 -34.02 -8.01
N GLU A 759 -39.33 -35.06 -8.34
CA GLU A 759 -38.27 -35.61 -7.48
C GLU A 759 -36.86 -35.15 -7.88
N GLU A 760 -36.73 -34.38 -8.97
CA GLU A 760 -35.42 -33.93 -9.46
C GLU A 760 -34.78 -32.95 -8.48
N PRO A 761 -33.60 -33.28 -7.92
CA PRO A 761 -32.93 -32.38 -6.99
C PRO A 761 -32.50 -31.13 -7.75
N ARG A 762 -32.82 -29.95 -7.20
CA ARG A 762 -32.47 -28.60 -7.72
C ARG A 762 -33.36 -28.02 -8.82
N ARG A 763 -34.40 -28.74 -9.25
CA ARG A 763 -35.40 -28.23 -10.18
C ARG A 763 -36.58 -27.63 -9.42
N PHE A 764 -36.89 -26.36 -9.68
CA PHE A 764 -37.90 -25.63 -8.95
C PHE A 764 -38.84 -24.84 -9.88
N ALA A 765 -40.13 -24.86 -9.58
CA ALA A 765 -41.09 -23.90 -10.13
C ALA A 765 -40.87 -22.57 -9.42
N TRP A 766 -40.74 -21.50 -10.20
CA TRP A 766 -40.57 -20.15 -9.66
C TRP A 766 -41.77 -19.30 -10.03
N THR A 767 -42.39 -18.67 -9.03
CA THR A 767 -43.57 -17.81 -9.20
C THR A 767 -43.24 -16.38 -8.81
N PRO A 768 -42.52 -15.62 -9.66
CA PRO A 768 -42.22 -14.23 -9.38
C PRO A 768 -43.44 -13.32 -9.53
N ASP A 769 -43.47 -12.23 -8.77
CA ASP A 769 -44.52 -11.20 -8.85
C ASP A 769 -44.52 -10.48 -10.21
N THR A 770 -43.33 -10.13 -10.68
CA THR A 770 -43.08 -9.68 -12.05
C THR A 770 -42.51 -10.84 -12.85
N THR A 771 -43.22 -11.31 -13.88
CA THR A 771 -42.71 -12.35 -14.78
C THR A 771 -41.55 -11.80 -15.61
N PRO A 772 -40.34 -12.37 -15.51
CA PRO A 772 -39.21 -11.94 -16.32
C PRO A 772 -39.35 -12.43 -17.76
N ASP A 773 -38.86 -11.63 -18.70
CA ASP A 773 -38.69 -12.05 -20.10
C ASP A 773 -37.44 -12.94 -20.21
N VAL A 774 -37.66 -14.25 -20.35
CA VAL A 774 -36.63 -15.30 -20.42
C VAL A 774 -37.10 -16.45 -21.31
N ALA A 775 -36.15 -17.19 -21.87
CA ALA A 775 -36.36 -18.38 -22.70
C ALA A 775 -35.70 -19.63 -22.11
N PRO A 776 -36.17 -20.85 -22.45
CA PRO A 776 -35.48 -22.08 -22.09
C PRO A 776 -34.01 -22.07 -22.54
N GLY A 777 -33.09 -22.40 -21.63
CA GLY A 777 -31.64 -22.37 -21.84
C GLY A 777 -30.95 -21.08 -21.38
N ASP A 778 -31.69 -20.02 -21.05
CA ASP A 778 -31.10 -18.79 -20.51
C ASP A 778 -30.37 -19.04 -19.19
N ARG A 779 -29.20 -18.44 -19.06
CA ARG A 779 -28.37 -18.48 -17.85
C ARG A 779 -28.71 -17.29 -16.97
N LEU A 780 -29.02 -17.56 -15.71
CA LEU A 780 -29.43 -16.57 -14.73
C LEU A 780 -28.41 -16.51 -13.60
N VAL A 781 -28.28 -15.33 -13.00
CA VAL A 781 -27.73 -15.18 -11.65
C VAL A 781 -28.86 -14.74 -10.74
N VAL A 782 -29.11 -15.50 -9.69
CA VAL A 782 -30.17 -15.25 -8.71
C VAL A 782 -29.57 -15.16 -7.32
N ALA A 783 -30.23 -14.40 -6.44
CA ALA A 783 -29.83 -14.30 -5.05
C ALA A 783 -30.97 -14.62 -4.09
N ASP A 784 -30.63 -15.08 -2.89
CA ASP A 784 -31.55 -15.16 -1.76
C ASP A 784 -32.05 -13.76 -1.42
N PHE A 785 -33.38 -13.56 -1.45
CA PHE A 785 -33.98 -12.26 -1.16
C PHE A 785 -33.66 -11.77 0.27
N SER A 786 -33.59 -12.69 1.25
CA SER A 786 -33.33 -12.36 2.66
C SER A 786 -31.93 -11.81 2.90
N TRP A 787 -31.00 -12.06 1.98
CA TRP A 787 -29.67 -11.44 2.03
C TRP A 787 -29.75 -9.92 1.85
N TYR A 788 -30.74 -9.43 1.09
CA TYR A 788 -30.98 -8.01 0.86
C TYR A 788 -31.88 -7.38 1.93
N CYS A 789 -33.07 -7.94 2.15
CA CYS A 789 -34.03 -7.39 3.10
C CYS A 789 -35.15 -8.35 3.53
N ASP A 790 -35.91 -7.95 4.57
CA ASP A 790 -37.00 -8.73 5.16
C ASP A 790 -38.40 -8.25 4.74
N LEU A 791 -38.52 -7.56 3.59
CA LEU A 791 -39.81 -7.08 3.11
C LEU A 791 -40.80 -8.24 2.90
N LYS A 792 -42.02 -8.14 3.41
CA LYS A 792 -43.03 -9.21 3.34
C LYS A 792 -43.57 -9.47 1.92
N GLY A 793 -43.55 -8.46 1.04
CA GLY A 793 -44.04 -8.56 -0.34
C GLY A 793 -42.92 -8.79 -1.35
N ASN A 794 -43.31 -9.07 -2.60
CA ASN A 794 -42.39 -9.36 -3.71
C ASN A 794 -42.27 -8.20 -4.72
N LYS A 795 -42.92 -7.07 -4.45
CA LYS A 795 -42.99 -5.93 -5.38
C LYS A 795 -41.71 -5.11 -5.48
N ALA A 796 -40.79 -5.27 -4.53
CA ALA A 796 -39.56 -4.50 -4.48
C ALA A 796 -38.46 -5.18 -3.66
N LEU A 797 -37.23 -4.93 -4.08
CA LEU A 797 -36.01 -5.19 -3.33
C LEU A 797 -35.61 -3.93 -2.57
N SER A 798 -34.96 -4.06 -1.42
CA SER A 798 -34.39 -2.93 -0.70
C SER A 798 -32.95 -3.22 -0.31
N VAL A 799 -32.05 -2.29 -0.58
CA VAL A 799 -30.64 -2.33 -0.19
C VAL A 799 -30.45 -1.29 0.91
N ALA A 800 -29.95 -1.69 2.08
CA ALA A 800 -29.67 -0.76 3.16
C ALA A 800 -28.51 0.17 2.78
N ARG A 801 -28.64 1.47 3.07
CA ARG A 801 -27.56 2.45 2.89
C ARG A 801 -26.73 2.51 4.17
N PRO A 802 -25.39 2.55 4.08
CA PRO A 802 -24.55 2.69 5.26
C PRO A 802 -24.73 4.10 5.85
N ALA A 803 -24.83 4.21 7.18
CA ALA A 803 -25.00 5.50 7.86
C ALA A 803 -23.73 6.36 7.78
N ALA A 804 -23.88 7.68 7.64
CA ALA A 804 -22.75 8.61 7.76
C ALA A 804 -22.18 8.60 9.20
N ASP A 805 -20.98 9.14 9.39
CA ASP A 805 -20.40 9.29 10.73
C ASP A 805 -21.16 10.38 11.52
N ASP A 806 -21.85 9.97 12.57
CA ASP A 806 -22.62 10.83 13.49
C ASP A 806 -22.14 10.73 14.94
N THR A 807 -21.09 9.93 15.21
CA THR A 807 -20.67 9.57 16.56
C THR A 807 -19.45 10.37 17.03
N SER A 808 -18.54 10.71 16.11
CA SER A 808 -17.35 11.53 16.42
C SER A 808 -17.11 12.55 15.30
N ALA A 809 -18.18 13.26 14.96
CA ALA A 809 -18.18 14.29 13.93
C ALA A 809 -19.25 15.35 14.23
N PRO A 810 -19.13 16.55 13.63
CA PRO A 810 -20.16 17.57 13.79
C PRO A 810 -21.52 17.10 13.29
N LYS A 811 -22.52 17.22 14.15
CA LYS A 811 -23.93 16.96 13.83
C LYS A 811 -24.48 18.06 12.92
N GLN A 812 -25.66 17.84 12.36
CA GLN A 812 -26.32 18.80 11.45
C GLN A 812 -26.73 20.10 12.16
N ASP A 813 -26.96 20.04 13.46
CA ASP A 813 -27.37 21.15 14.33
C ASP A 813 -26.18 21.83 15.02
N CYS A 814 -24.94 21.35 14.84
CA CYS A 814 -23.75 22.03 15.32
C CYS A 814 -23.49 23.31 14.51
N GLY A 815 -23.32 24.43 15.22
CA GLY A 815 -22.90 25.71 14.66
C GLY A 815 -21.56 26.20 15.24
N PRO A 816 -21.05 27.35 14.75
CA PRO A 816 -19.73 27.87 15.15
C PRO A 816 -19.56 28.10 16.66
N TYR A 817 -20.64 28.41 17.38
CA TYR A 817 -20.62 28.69 18.82
C TYR A 817 -21.11 27.51 19.68
N SER A 818 -21.52 26.39 19.09
CA SER A 818 -22.10 25.26 19.84
C SER A 818 -21.18 24.73 20.93
N TYR A 819 -19.88 24.61 20.64
CA TYR A 819 -18.92 24.20 21.66
C TYR A 819 -18.74 25.23 22.76
N ASP A 820 -18.66 26.52 22.43
CA ASP A 820 -18.46 27.58 23.43
C ASP A 820 -19.69 27.74 24.35
N ASP A 821 -20.90 27.58 23.80
CA ASP A 821 -22.16 27.66 24.54
C ASP A 821 -22.38 26.45 25.45
N SER A 822 -21.92 25.25 25.04
CA SER A 822 -22.09 24.00 25.79
C SER A 822 -20.93 23.01 25.58
N PRO A 823 -19.76 23.26 26.19
CA PRO A 823 -18.55 22.45 25.97
C PRO A 823 -18.73 20.96 26.29
N ASP A 824 -19.44 20.65 27.38
CA ASP A 824 -19.64 19.27 27.84
C ASP A 824 -20.47 18.43 26.85
N GLU A 825 -21.48 19.03 26.23
CA GLU A 825 -22.33 18.38 25.24
C GLU A 825 -21.59 18.19 23.90
N HIS A 826 -20.75 19.16 23.54
CA HIS A 826 -20.13 19.23 22.22
C HIS A 826 -18.67 18.76 22.18
N GLN A 827 -18.10 18.30 23.30
CA GLN A 827 -16.70 17.87 23.41
C GLN A 827 -16.29 16.77 22.42
N TYR A 828 -17.24 15.95 21.96
CA TYR A 828 -16.99 14.82 21.05
C TYR A 828 -17.47 15.04 19.61
N CYS A 829 -18.30 16.06 19.35
CA CYS A 829 -18.87 16.28 18.00
C CYS A 829 -18.25 17.48 17.28
N CYS A 830 -18.19 18.65 17.89
CA CYS A 830 -17.79 19.88 17.20
C CYS A 830 -16.81 20.76 18.00
N ARG A 831 -16.01 20.14 18.86
CA ARG A 831 -14.89 20.80 19.53
C ARG A 831 -13.82 21.21 18.51
N PRO A 832 -13.49 22.50 18.35
CA PRO A 832 -12.44 22.94 17.44
C PRO A 832 -11.05 22.46 17.87
N HIS A 833 -10.14 22.26 16.90
CA HIS A 833 -8.74 21.90 17.18
C HIS A 833 -8.03 22.96 18.00
N GLU A 834 -8.33 24.24 17.78
CA GLU A 834 -7.80 25.36 18.54
C GLU A 834 -8.01 25.16 20.06
N ASN A 835 -9.20 24.69 20.45
CA ASN A 835 -9.55 24.43 21.84
C ASN A 835 -9.01 23.07 22.32
N ALA A 836 -9.01 22.04 21.47
CA ALA A 836 -8.47 20.72 21.81
C ALA A 836 -6.96 20.76 22.07
N GLU A 837 -6.22 21.40 21.18
CA GLU A 837 -4.77 21.50 21.26
C GLU A 837 -4.31 22.50 22.32
N ALA A 838 -5.11 23.51 22.67
CA ALA A 838 -4.83 24.38 23.81
C ALA A 838 -4.86 23.62 25.15
N ASP A 839 -5.90 22.82 25.40
CA ASP A 839 -5.97 21.98 26.61
C ASP A 839 -4.85 20.94 26.63
N TRP A 840 -4.50 20.37 25.47
CA TRP A 840 -3.40 19.42 25.39
C TRP A 840 -2.04 20.08 25.66
N ALA A 841 -1.81 21.30 25.18
CA ALA A 841 -0.63 22.09 25.52
C ALA A 841 -0.54 22.32 27.04
N ASP A 842 -1.66 22.65 27.68
CA ASP A 842 -1.73 22.82 29.14
C ASP A 842 -1.42 21.51 29.89
N ARG A 843 -1.94 20.37 29.43
CA ARG A 843 -1.59 19.04 29.97
C ARG A 843 -0.10 18.71 29.79
N LEU A 844 0.48 18.99 28.63
CA LEU A 844 1.91 18.76 28.39
C LEU A 844 2.78 19.62 29.31
N ALA A 845 2.37 20.86 29.59
CA ALA A 845 3.06 21.72 30.55
C ALA A 845 2.98 21.16 31.98
N GLU A 846 1.80 20.76 32.43
CA GLU A 846 1.61 20.12 33.76
C GLU A 846 2.46 18.86 33.91
N ARG A 847 2.50 18.01 32.89
CA ARG A 847 3.36 16.80 32.88
C ARG A 847 4.85 17.14 32.93
N ARG A 848 5.28 18.25 32.31
CA ARG A 848 6.68 18.73 32.43
C ARG A 848 6.97 19.23 33.85
N ASP A 849 6.07 20.00 34.45
CA ASP A 849 6.20 20.51 35.81
C ASP A 849 6.26 19.36 36.84
N ASN A 850 5.52 18.28 36.59
CA ASN A 850 5.56 17.05 37.39
C ASN A 850 6.81 16.17 37.13
N GLY A 851 7.66 16.55 36.18
CA GLY A 851 8.86 15.79 35.79
C GLY A 851 8.57 14.52 34.98
N GLU A 852 7.33 14.29 34.54
CA GLU A 852 6.93 13.11 33.77
C GLU A 852 7.44 13.13 32.32
N LEU A 853 7.77 14.32 31.82
CA LEU A 853 8.40 14.55 30.52
C LEU A 853 9.87 14.97 30.66
N ASN A 854 10.48 14.72 31.82
CA ASN A 854 11.90 15.00 32.03
C ASN A 854 12.73 14.11 31.09
N PRO A 855 13.63 14.66 30.26
CA PRO A 855 14.56 13.87 29.45
C PRO A 855 15.43 12.89 30.27
N GLN A 856 15.52 13.10 31.60
CA GLN A 856 16.19 12.20 32.53
C GLN A 856 15.30 11.11 33.14
N ALA A 857 13.99 11.07 32.87
CA ALA A 857 13.14 9.98 33.34
C ALA A 857 13.55 8.64 32.71
N TRP A 858 13.44 7.53 33.46
CA TRP A 858 13.81 6.20 33.00
C TRP A 858 12.66 5.19 33.18
N PRO A 859 12.29 4.41 32.15
CA PRO A 859 12.81 4.44 30.77
C PRO A 859 12.46 5.74 30.02
N PRO A 860 13.14 6.04 28.89
CA PRO A 860 12.89 7.27 28.13
C PRO A 860 11.40 7.40 27.74
N VAL A 861 10.86 8.60 27.88
CA VAL A 861 9.46 8.89 27.59
C VAL A 861 9.21 8.84 26.08
N PHE A 862 8.10 8.23 25.69
CA PHE A 862 7.73 8.06 24.30
C PHE A 862 6.83 9.20 23.80
N ASP A 863 7.18 9.75 22.64
CA ASP A 863 6.31 10.69 21.92
C ASP A 863 5.20 9.92 21.18
N GLU A 864 4.10 9.61 21.88
CA GLU A 864 2.89 9.01 21.28
C GLU A 864 2.32 9.88 20.15
N ASP A 865 2.58 11.18 20.27
CA ASP A 865 2.17 12.23 19.36
C ASP A 865 3.15 12.39 18.19
N ALA A 866 4.28 11.68 18.10
CA ALA A 866 5.29 11.67 17.03
C ALA A 866 5.13 12.76 15.92
N PHE A 867 5.09 14.03 16.29
CA PHE A 867 4.74 15.09 15.33
C PHE A 867 5.99 15.43 14.53
N GLU A 868 5.82 15.73 13.24
CA GLU A 868 6.93 16.02 12.34
C GLU A 868 7.43 17.45 12.56
N VAL A 869 7.95 17.71 13.76
CA VAL A 869 8.51 19.00 14.14
C VAL A 869 9.98 18.80 14.46
N THR A 870 10.81 19.37 13.60
CA THR A 870 12.24 19.42 13.81
C THR A 870 12.58 20.45 14.90
N PRO A 871 13.33 20.08 15.95
CA PRO A 871 13.89 21.06 16.89
C PRO A 871 14.74 22.12 16.18
N ALA A 872 14.84 23.32 16.76
CA ALA A 872 15.70 24.35 16.20
C ALA A 872 17.17 23.87 16.11
N GLY A 873 17.73 23.86 14.90
CA GLY A 873 19.13 23.46 14.68
C GLY A 873 19.38 21.95 14.62
N ALA A 874 18.35 21.10 14.67
CA ALA A 874 18.55 19.65 14.54
C ALA A 874 19.06 19.27 13.15
N LEU A 875 19.95 18.27 13.11
CA LEU A 875 20.41 17.66 11.87
C LEU A 875 19.21 17.03 11.15
N VAL A 876 18.95 17.51 9.93
CA VAL A 876 17.99 16.94 8.99
C VAL A 876 18.73 16.50 7.73
N ALA A 877 18.10 15.66 6.91
CA ALA A 877 18.69 15.17 5.66
C ALA A 877 19.31 16.28 4.79
N GLU A 878 18.72 17.48 4.75
CA GLU A 878 19.22 18.64 4.00
C GLU A 878 20.60 19.16 4.48
N LEU A 879 21.01 18.84 5.72
CA LEU A 879 22.25 19.29 6.34
C LEU A 879 23.40 18.27 6.23
N VAL A 880 23.12 17.04 5.78
CA VAL A 880 24.11 15.97 5.66
C VAL A 880 24.56 15.84 4.21
N ALA A 881 25.74 16.35 3.90
CA ALA A 881 26.36 16.15 2.59
C ALA A 881 26.94 14.73 2.49
N VAL A 882 26.20 13.81 1.87
CA VAL A 882 26.74 12.49 1.51
C VAL A 882 27.35 12.55 0.12
N ALA A 883 28.57 12.02 -0.01
CA ALA A 883 29.22 11.90 -1.32
C ALA A 883 28.38 11.02 -2.25
N HIS A 884 28.15 11.47 -3.48
CA HIS A 884 27.49 10.66 -4.49
C HIS A 884 28.30 9.38 -4.76
N THR A 885 27.73 8.25 -4.34
CA THR A 885 28.22 6.90 -4.61
C THR A 885 27.20 6.15 -5.44
N GLU A 886 27.63 5.17 -6.20
CA GLU A 886 26.72 4.27 -6.92
C GLU A 886 26.35 3.11 -6.00
N ALA A 887 25.12 2.62 -6.14
CA ALA A 887 24.70 1.42 -5.46
C ALA A 887 25.55 0.24 -5.97
N PRO A 888 26.08 -0.63 -5.08
CA PRO A 888 26.78 -1.85 -5.47
C PRO A 888 25.94 -2.75 -6.37
N ASP A 889 26.56 -3.39 -7.37
CA ASP A 889 25.89 -4.26 -8.34
C ASP A 889 25.26 -5.52 -7.71
N ASP A 890 25.70 -5.92 -6.53
CA ASP A 890 25.16 -7.05 -5.78
C ASP A 890 23.92 -6.70 -4.95
N LEU A 891 23.60 -5.41 -4.77
CA LEU A 891 22.42 -4.94 -4.04
C LEU A 891 21.25 -4.62 -4.98
N THR A 892 20.06 -4.99 -4.54
CA THR A 892 18.78 -4.79 -5.21
C THR A 892 17.89 -3.86 -4.40
N LEU A 893 16.80 -3.37 -4.99
CA LEU A 893 15.79 -2.62 -4.23
C LEU A 893 15.25 -3.44 -3.04
N ASP A 894 15.19 -4.77 -3.18
CA ASP A 894 14.83 -5.70 -2.10
C ASP A 894 15.84 -5.74 -0.95
N ASP A 895 17.03 -5.17 -1.07
CA ASP A 895 17.98 -5.05 0.05
C ASP A 895 17.78 -3.72 0.83
N LEU A 896 17.16 -2.71 0.21
CA LEU A 896 16.79 -1.44 0.85
C LEU A 896 15.39 -1.47 1.50
N GLU A 897 14.45 -2.16 0.87
CA GLU A 897 13.10 -2.44 1.38
C GLU A 897 13.08 -3.68 2.26
#